data_AF-A0A6V7PSG6-F1
#
_entry.id   AF-A0A6V7PSG6-F1
#
_cell.length_a   1.000
_cell.length_b   1.000
_cell.length_c   1.000
_cell.angle_alpha   90.00
_cell.angle_beta   90.00
_cell.angle_gamma   90.00
#
_symmetry.space_group_name_H-M   'P 1'
#
loop_
_entity.id
_entity.type
_entity.pdbx_description
1 polymer ?
#
loop_
_entity_poly.entity_id
_entity_poly.type
_entity_poly.pdbx_seq_one_letter_code
_entity_poly.pdbx_strand_id
1 'polypeptide(L)'
;MAETSNDQELAERGGAGDAVAELAAPDDFVEVVLDVKDDRVDVAEVLRPVASTWEDQYRRRQVAEELRRLASASRPARRLDRAGSILDVIEHPNDWGATYSDRESDRNGRRRKKKRSGGGGGYDDSDDDDAAASAAAPERELTRFALRIAILEKAASGVGTLAFVWATVVLLGGFAVLLQPKDFYFVTAIVLIEGTRAVFEPCSVSGNVGWILTSLQLLSATACAALSAMRLVEQHYGDVDQDATKRNRAPALDIFYGLALVQALLFLIEKAYWHWKISYGQLLEQTRRACGFGASGIVSLRRFFHNAYWKCISGSVFDALDMDLTSFALALVNSESRGERLIGARVLHSYVKHELYADDTVDRIVTSAQTVRRLVAMLGWKSPADEEIRLHAATVVARLAGDKRRVLRVIGIPGAMQSIASLLHAGKREDDHDETYYAFNLLGLNILKHLSHDVDNCRQIRNTRGVLPKIIEFTRTSPSLLQDEWVPAVWITLVKRSLKVVMRLVSTAGKTGRLLRKEISDNIFAVINIRDILRYGKNHPALSMLGIEILTGLAMEKAARRKIGSTGQVIELLLSNFLSPEGRGEQAKIVVEAGDALAMLTTESKSNCAEILKESEEVVTQIVSLLDEDAFRVSASKLLRNLCMYAGSEFCNRLRGVRAALPR
;
A
#
# COMPACT_ATOMS: atom_id res chain seq x y z
N MET A 1 -52.73 25.80 -5.68
CA MET A 1 -52.04 26.27 -4.46
C MET A 1 -51.66 25.09 -3.55
N ALA A 2 -51.01 24.06 -4.12
CA ALA A 2 -50.43 22.94 -3.37
C ALA A 2 -49.62 22.09 -4.36
N GLU A 3 -48.44 22.55 -4.80
CA GLU A 3 -47.52 21.70 -5.57
C GLU A 3 -46.06 22.20 -5.65
N THR A 4 -45.65 23.16 -4.81
CA THR A 4 -44.28 23.72 -4.86
C THR A 4 -43.50 23.58 -3.54
N SER A 5 -43.95 22.73 -2.62
CA SER A 5 -43.27 22.55 -1.31
C SER A 5 -42.44 21.27 -1.20
N ASN A 6 -42.54 20.33 -2.14
CA ASN A 6 -41.91 19.00 -2.01
C ASN A 6 -40.60 18.86 -2.79
N ASP A 7 -40.36 19.69 -3.80
CA ASP A 7 -39.13 19.62 -4.63
C ASP A 7 -37.94 20.35 -3.98
N GLN A 8 -38.20 21.24 -3.01
CA GLN A 8 -37.15 21.95 -2.29
C GLN A 8 -36.62 21.15 -1.08
N GLU A 9 -37.43 20.25 -0.52
CA GLU A 9 -37.04 19.34 0.58
C GLU A 9 -36.26 18.10 0.09
N LEU A 10 -36.43 17.71 -1.19
CA LEU A 10 -35.63 16.65 -1.83
C LEU A 10 -34.25 17.14 -2.30
N ALA A 11 -34.07 18.43 -2.56
CA ALA A 11 -32.77 19.02 -2.89
C ALA A 11 -31.87 19.19 -1.65
N GLU A 12 -32.44 19.47 -0.47
CA GLU A 12 -31.68 19.59 0.79
C GLU A 12 -31.28 18.23 1.39
N ARG A 13 -32.03 17.15 1.12
CA ARG A 13 -31.67 15.78 1.54
C ARG A 13 -30.64 15.10 0.63
N GLY A 14 -30.48 15.55 -0.62
CA GLY A 14 -29.43 15.06 -1.54
C GLY A 14 -28.02 15.53 -1.14
N GLY A 15 -27.89 16.70 -0.52
CA GLY A 15 -26.59 17.28 -0.15
C GLY A 15 -25.91 16.60 1.05
N ALA A 16 -26.67 15.98 1.96
CA ALA A 16 -26.10 15.24 3.09
C ALA A 16 -25.55 13.86 2.69
N GLY A 17 -26.05 13.27 1.59
CA GLY A 17 -25.55 12.01 1.04
C GLY A 17 -24.19 12.15 0.38
N ASP A 18 -23.96 13.25 -0.35
CA ASP A 18 -22.68 13.52 -1.01
C ASP A 18 -21.59 13.96 -0.01
N ALA A 19 -21.94 14.73 1.04
CA ALA A 19 -20.99 15.11 2.09
C ALA A 19 -20.52 13.93 2.96
N VAL A 20 -21.34 12.87 3.10
CA VAL A 20 -20.99 11.66 3.85
C VAL A 20 -20.20 10.65 2.98
N ALA A 21 -20.39 10.67 1.66
CA ALA A 21 -19.54 9.92 0.73
C ALA A 21 -18.12 10.52 0.65
N GLU A 22 -17.98 11.83 0.85
CA GLU A 22 -16.67 12.53 0.85
C GLU A 22 -15.89 12.34 2.17
N LEU A 23 -16.57 12.10 3.29
CA LEU A 23 -15.98 11.72 4.58
C LEU A 23 -15.63 10.22 4.70
N ALA A 24 -15.97 9.42 3.68
CA ALA A 24 -15.73 7.98 3.61
C ALA A 24 -14.84 7.60 2.42
N ALA A 25 -13.82 8.42 2.11
CA ALA A 25 -12.76 8.01 1.21
C ALA A 25 -11.97 6.83 1.83
N PRO A 26 -11.79 5.70 1.12
CA PRO A 26 -11.08 4.52 1.64
C PRO A 26 -9.66 4.80 2.15
N ASP A 27 -9.02 5.87 1.66
CA ASP A 27 -7.66 6.25 2.00
C ASP A 27 -7.51 6.93 3.38
N ASP A 28 -8.55 7.59 3.91
CA ASP A 28 -8.53 8.19 5.25
C ASP A 28 -8.79 7.15 6.36
N PHE A 29 -9.57 6.10 6.06
CA PHE A 29 -9.77 4.97 6.97
C PHE A 29 -8.51 4.10 7.10
N VAL A 30 -7.67 4.04 6.06
CA VAL A 30 -6.34 3.40 6.13
C VAL A 30 -5.42 4.10 7.14
N GLU A 31 -5.54 5.42 7.33
CA GLU A 31 -4.77 6.13 8.38
C GLU A 31 -5.28 5.78 9.79
N VAL A 32 -6.60 5.63 9.98
CA VAL A 32 -7.21 5.14 11.24
C VAL A 32 -6.78 3.70 11.53
N VAL A 33 -6.75 2.83 10.52
CA VAL A 33 -6.33 1.42 10.63
C VAL A 33 -4.82 1.28 10.90
N LEU A 34 -4.00 2.22 10.41
CA LEU A 34 -2.57 2.29 10.75
C LEU A 34 -2.32 2.82 12.18
N ASP A 35 -3.14 3.76 12.67
CA ASP A 35 -3.06 4.28 14.06
C ASP A 35 -3.62 3.29 15.11
N VAL A 36 -4.45 2.31 14.71
CA VAL A 36 -4.87 1.18 15.57
C VAL A 36 -3.67 0.31 15.99
N LYS A 37 -2.56 0.36 15.25
CA LYS A 37 -1.32 -0.37 15.60
C LYS A 37 -0.47 0.33 16.66
N ASP A 38 -0.71 1.63 16.90
CA ASP A 38 0.04 2.49 17.83
C ASP A 38 -0.71 2.77 19.16
N ASP A 39 -1.85 2.11 19.41
CA ASP A 39 -2.66 2.17 20.66
C ASP A 39 -3.09 3.59 21.11
N ARG A 40 -3.16 4.57 20.19
CA ARG A 40 -3.43 5.98 20.53
C ARG A 40 -4.82 6.51 20.19
N VAL A 41 -5.68 5.74 19.52
CA VAL A 41 -7.01 6.19 19.09
C VAL A 41 -8.09 5.18 19.52
N ASP A 42 -9.06 5.64 20.31
CA ASP A 42 -10.27 4.86 20.59
C ASP A 42 -11.24 4.98 19.40
N VAL A 43 -11.19 3.99 18.51
CA VAL A 43 -12.05 3.88 17.33
C VAL A 43 -13.54 3.99 17.68
N ALA A 44 -13.93 3.63 18.91
CA ALA A 44 -15.30 3.75 19.38
C ALA A 44 -15.74 5.17 19.77
N GLU A 45 -14.81 6.12 19.85
CA GLU A 45 -15.08 7.53 20.10
C GLU A 45 -15.28 8.30 18.78
N VAL A 46 -14.54 7.93 17.74
CA VAL A 46 -14.65 8.50 16.38
C VAL A 46 -15.94 8.10 15.68
N LEU A 47 -16.39 6.85 15.86
CA LEU A 47 -17.55 6.30 15.13
C LEU A 47 -18.90 6.53 15.85
N ARG A 48 -18.88 6.94 17.12
CA ARG A 48 -20.10 7.15 17.93
C ARG A 48 -20.98 8.31 17.43
N PRO A 49 -20.42 9.47 17.04
CA PRO A 49 -21.19 10.57 16.46
C PRO A 49 -21.80 10.19 15.10
N VAL A 50 -21.04 9.47 14.27
CA VAL A 50 -21.48 9.00 12.94
C VAL A 50 -22.64 8.00 13.05
N ALA A 51 -22.56 7.06 13.99
CA ALA A 51 -23.65 6.10 14.22
C ALA A 51 -24.94 6.77 14.77
N SER A 52 -24.85 7.98 15.33
CA SER A 52 -26.00 8.69 15.92
C SER A 52 -26.89 9.38 14.88
N THR A 53 -26.37 9.64 13.66
CA THR A 53 -27.09 10.34 12.57
C THR A 53 -27.91 9.42 11.67
N TRP A 54 -27.80 8.09 11.82
CA TRP A 54 -28.43 7.12 10.92
C TRP A 54 -29.92 6.90 11.21
N GLU A 55 -30.85 7.26 10.33
CA GLU A 55 -32.31 7.15 10.60
C GLU A 55 -32.79 5.73 11.00
N ASP A 56 -32.11 4.65 10.57
CA ASP A 56 -32.49 3.25 10.84
C ASP A 56 -32.10 2.75 12.25
N GLN A 57 -33.10 2.53 13.10
CA GLN A 57 -32.95 2.10 14.49
C GLN A 57 -32.33 0.69 14.65
N TYR A 58 -32.48 -0.19 13.65
CA TYR A 58 -31.89 -1.54 13.67
C TYR A 58 -30.37 -1.48 13.46
N ARG A 59 -29.92 -0.65 12.52
CA ARG A 59 -28.48 -0.44 12.22
C ARG A 59 -27.73 0.20 13.38
N ARG A 60 -28.33 1.22 14.02
CA ARG A 60 -27.73 1.86 15.22
C ARG A 60 -27.46 0.85 16.33
N ARG A 61 -28.41 -0.07 16.58
CA ARG A 61 -28.25 -1.10 17.61
C ARG A 61 -27.15 -2.11 17.26
N GLN A 62 -27.02 -2.50 16.00
CA GLN A 62 -26.01 -3.47 15.59
C GLN A 62 -24.58 -2.90 15.54
N VAL A 63 -24.41 -1.67 15.05
CA VAL A 63 -23.10 -1.00 15.08
C VAL A 63 -22.69 -0.69 16.52
N ALA A 64 -23.62 -0.27 17.39
CA ALA A 64 -23.33 -0.10 18.81
C ALA A 64 -22.89 -1.41 19.50
N GLU A 65 -23.45 -2.55 19.08
CA GLU A 65 -23.07 -3.88 19.58
C GLU A 65 -21.65 -4.26 19.15
N GLU A 66 -21.30 -4.07 17.86
CA GLU A 66 -19.94 -4.37 17.38
C GLU A 66 -18.88 -3.38 17.90
N LEU A 67 -19.24 -2.11 18.11
CA LEU A 67 -18.38 -1.14 18.79
C LEU A 67 -18.11 -1.54 20.25
N ARG A 68 -19.12 -2.01 21.00
CA ARG A 68 -18.90 -2.57 22.35
C ARG A 68 -18.03 -3.82 22.33
N ARG A 69 -18.15 -4.65 21.30
CA ARG A 69 -17.34 -5.86 21.14
C ARG A 69 -15.91 -5.58 20.66
N LEU A 70 -15.68 -4.46 19.97
CA LEU A 70 -14.36 -3.94 19.61
C LEU A 70 -13.64 -3.34 20.82
N ALA A 71 -14.37 -2.61 21.67
CA ALA A 71 -13.86 -2.09 22.94
C ALA A 71 -13.44 -3.19 23.93
N SER A 72 -14.07 -4.37 23.87
CA SER A 72 -13.74 -5.52 24.73
C SER A 72 -12.73 -6.50 24.10
N ALA A 73 -12.24 -6.25 22.89
CA ALA A 73 -11.30 -7.14 22.19
C ALA A 73 -9.84 -6.83 22.56
N SER A 74 -9.20 -7.75 23.30
CA SER A 74 -7.81 -7.61 23.74
C SER A 74 -6.73 -7.96 22.70
N ARG A 75 -7.10 -8.50 21.54
CA ARG A 75 -6.15 -8.94 20.50
C ARG A 75 -6.22 -8.04 19.26
N PRO A 76 -5.08 -7.55 18.72
CA PRO A 76 -5.05 -6.62 17.58
C PRO A 76 -5.81 -7.15 16.35
N ALA A 77 -5.60 -8.42 15.98
CA ALA A 77 -6.28 -9.05 14.86
C ALA A 77 -7.82 -9.10 15.01
N ARG A 78 -8.34 -9.17 16.25
CA ARG A 78 -9.78 -9.15 16.50
C ARG A 78 -10.36 -7.73 16.46
N ARG A 79 -9.55 -6.71 16.79
CA ARG A 79 -9.94 -5.31 16.67
C ARG A 79 -10.04 -4.92 15.20
N LEU A 80 -9.08 -5.36 14.36
CA LEU A 80 -9.10 -5.18 12.90
C LEU A 80 -10.28 -5.88 12.22
N ASP A 81 -10.56 -7.15 12.54
CA ASP A 81 -11.70 -7.90 11.96
C ASP A 81 -13.07 -7.23 12.30
N ARG A 82 -13.20 -6.69 13.51
CA ARG A 82 -14.40 -5.96 13.92
C ARG A 82 -14.48 -4.56 13.31
N ALA A 83 -13.36 -3.86 13.16
CA ALA A 83 -13.30 -2.57 12.48
C ALA A 83 -13.68 -2.72 10.99
N GLY A 84 -13.19 -3.76 10.32
CA GLY A 84 -13.58 -4.10 8.95
C GLY A 84 -15.07 -4.47 8.82
N SER A 85 -15.64 -5.15 9.83
CA SER A 85 -17.09 -5.40 9.86
C SER A 85 -17.91 -4.11 10.01
N ILE A 86 -17.39 -3.07 10.67
CA ILE A 86 -18.10 -1.78 10.77
C ILE A 86 -17.96 -0.98 9.46
N LEU A 87 -16.80 -1.08 8.79
CA LEU A 87 -16.54 -0.43 7.50
C LEU A 87 -17.46 -0.98 6.39
N ASP A 88 -17.64 -2.29 6.32
CA ASP A 88 -18.53 -2.92 5.32
C ASP A 88 -20.01 -2.48 5.50
N VAL A 89 -20.46 -2.16 6.73
CA VAL A 89 -21.81 -1.61 6.99
C VAL A 89 -21.94 -0.19 6.44
N ILE A 90 -20.85 0.57 6.47
CA ILE A 90 -20.77 1.96 5.99
C ILE A 90 -20.71 1.97 4.46
N GLU A 91 -19.89 1.11 3.86
CA GLU A 91 -19.68 1.06 2.41
C GLU A 91 -20.83 0.40 1.65
N HIS A 92 -21.51 -0.61 2.23
CA HIS A 92 -22.52 -1.41 1.53
C HIS A 92 -23.86 -1.48 2.29
N PRO A 93 -24.61 -0.37 2.36
CA PRO A 93 -25.78 -0.21 3.23
C PRO A 93 -26.97 -1.13 2.89
N ASN A 94 -27.02 -1.76 1.72
CA ASN A 94 -28.14 -2.59 1.27
C ASN A 94 -27.84 -4.10 1.21
N ASP A 95 -26.57 -4.51 1.38
CA ASP A 95 -26.10 -5.89 1.14
C ASP A 95 -25.65 -6.63 2.42
N TRP A 96 -25.75 -5.97 3.57
CA TRP A 96 -25.24 -6.46 4.85
C TRP A 96 -25.93 -7.75 5.34
N GLY A 97 -27.23 -7.92 5.07
CA GLY A 97 -28.00 -9.08 5.57
C GLY A 97 -27.52 -10.43 5.04
N ALA A 98 -27.05 -10.48 3.79
CA ALA A 98 -26.54 -11.70 3.15
C ALA A 98 -25.08 -11.98 3.52
N THR A 99 -24.23 -10.94 3.50
CA THR A 99 -22.80 -11.05 3.78
C THR A 99 -22.49 -11.31 5.27
N TYR A 100 -23.31 -10.79 6.19
CA TYR A 100 -23.15 -11.01 7.63
C TYR A 100 -23.59 -12.42 8.06
N SER A 101 -24.71 -12.92 7.52
CA SER A 101 -25.24 -14.25 7.85
C SER A 101 -24.34 -15.39 7.35
N ASP A 102 -23.71 -15.21 6.19
CA ASP A 102 -22.70 -16.14 5.66
C ASP A 102 -21.42 -16.15 6.52
N ARG A 103 -20.91 -14.98 6.92
CA ARG A 103 -19.71 -14.91 7.79
C ARG A 103 -19.95 -15.39 9.23
N GLU A 104 -21.15 -15.20 9.79
CA GLU A 104 -21.52 -15.73 11.11
C GLU A 104 -21.68 -17.27 11.06
N SER A 105 -22.22 -17.81 9.96
CA SER A 105 -22.27 -19.26 9.70
C SER A 105 -20.88 -19.87 9.56
N ASP A 106 -19.97 -19.20 8.83
CA ASP A 106 -18.58 -19.65 8.67
C ASP A 106 -17.78 -19.56 9.98
N ARG A 107 -18.01 -18.52 10.80
CA ARG A 107 -17.43 -18.39 12.15
C ARG A 107 -17.94 -19.46 13.11
N ASN A 108 -19.24 -19.76 13.09
CA ASN A 108 -19.81 -20.85 13.90
C ASN A 108 -19.35 -22.24 13.40
N GLY A 109 -19.12 -22.40 12.10
CA GLY A 109 -18.48 -23.57 11.49
C GLY A 109 -17.04 -23.78 11.98
N ARG A 110 -16.21 -22.72 11.98
CA ARG A 110 -14.83 -22.75 12.51
C ARG A 110 -14.79 -22.98 14.02
N ARG A 111 -15.72 -22.41 14.80
CA ARG A 111 -15.87 -22.69 16.25
C ARG A 111 -16.24 -24.15 16.52
N ARG A 112 -17.14 -24.75 15.72
CA ARG A 112 -17.49 -26.18 15.81
C ARG A 112 -16.31 -27.09 15.41
N LYS A 113 -15.48 -26.68 14.45
CA LYS A 113 -14.26 -27.41 14.06
C LYS A 113 -13.18 -27.36 15.16
N LYS A 114 -12.99 -26.20 15.80
CA LYS A 114 -12.04 -26.01 16.90
C LYS A 114 -12.47 -26.67 18.21
N LYS A 115 -13.78 -26.83 18.44
CA LYS A 115 -14.31 -27.62 19.56
C LYS A 115 -14.21 -29.14 19.34
N ARG A 116 -14.05 -29.59 18.09
CA ARG A 116 -13.86 -31.01 17.73
C ARG A 116 -12.39 -31.45 17.72
N SER A 117 -11.43 -30.53 17.61
CA SER A 117 -9.99 -30.84 17.65
C SER A 117 -9.33 -30.59 19.02
N GLY A 118 -10.09 -30.17 20.04
CA GLY A 118 -9.60 -29.97 21.40
C GLY A 118 -9.83 -31.20 22.28
N GLY A 119 -9.00 -32.23 22.13
CA GLY A 119 -8.98 -33.40 23.01
C GLY A 119 -7.81 -34.31 22.72
N GLY A 120 -6.79 -34.28 23.57
CA GLY A 120 -5.68 -35.25 23.62
C GLY A 120 -4.35 -34.70 23.09
N GLY A 121 -3.35 -34.61 23.98
CA GLY A 121 -2.02 -34.10 23.68
C GLY A 121 -1.04 -35.13 23.11
N GLY A 122 0.10 -34.62 22.68
CA GLY A 122 1.28 -35.37 22.22
C GLY A 122 2.15 -34.44 21.39
N TYR A 123 3.38 -34.22 21.86
CA TYR A 123 4.44 -33.47 21.17
C TYR A 123 4.74 -34.10 19.79
N ASP A 124 4.83 -33.28 18.74
CA ASP A 124 5.79 -33.44 17.64
C ASP A 124 5.97 -32.06 16.95
N ASP A 125 7.22 -31.59 16.97
CA ASP A 125 7.67 -30.22 16.64
C ASP A 125 8.15 -30.12 15.18
N SER A 126 7.45 -30.78 14.25
CA SER A 126 7.88 -30.89 12.84
C SER A 126 6.83 -30.51 11.80
N ASP A 127 5.60 -30.18 12.19
CA ASP A 127 4.51 -29.89 11.25
C ASP A 127 4.18 -28.38 11.11
N ASP A 128 4.74 -27.52 11.97
CA ASP A 128 4.45 -26.07 11.95
C ASP A 128 5.20 -25.32 10.83
N ASP A 129 6.30 -25.87 10.29
CA ASP A 129 7.02 -25.28 9.16
C ASP A 129 6.28 -25.51 7.82
N ASP A 130 5.53 -26.61 7.69
CA ASP A 130 4.78 -26.94 6.46
C ASP A 130 3.40 -26.29 6.41
N ALA A 131 2.80 -25.96 7.56
CA ALA A 131 1.53 -25.24 7.62
C ALA A 131 1.65 -23.76 7.18
N ALA A 132 2.82 -23.15 7.35
CA ALA A 132 3.14 -21.82 6.82
C ALA A 132 3.47 -21.86 5.30
N ALA A 133 3.94 -23.01 4.79
CA ALA A 133 4.32 -23.19 3.39
C ALA A 133 3.13 -23.48 2.43
N SER A 134 1.92 -23.70 2.97
CA SER A 134 0.77 -24.25 2.22
C SER A 134 -0.41 -23.29 1.99
N ALA A 135 -0.32 -22.00 2.35
CA ALA A 135 -1.16 -21.00 1.68
C ALA A 135 -0.47 -20.67 0.35
N ALA A 136 -0.63 -21.54 -0.65
CA ALA A 136 0.06 -21.39 -1.94
C ALA A 136 -0.11 -19.95 -2.47
N ALA A 137 1.00 -19.23 -2.62
CA ALA A 137 0.99 -17.87 -3.13
C ALA A 137 0.16 -17.82 -4.43
N PRO A 138 -0.77 -16.87 -4.58
CA PRO A 138 -1.79 -16.91 -5.62
C PRO A 138 -1.22 -16.97 -7.06
N GLU A 139 0.00 -16.49 -7.27
CA GLU A 139 0.74 -16.60 -8.53
C GLU A 139 1.13 -18.03 -8.91
N ARG A 140 1.18 -18.98 -7.96
CA ARG A 140 1.48 -20.41 -8.23
C ARG A 140 0.41 -21.06 -9.11
N GLU A 141 -0.81 -20.55 -9.10
CA GLU A 141 -1.87 -21.03 -10.00
C GLU A 141 -1.58 -20.63 -11.44
N LEU A 142 -1.11 -19.39 -11.65
CA LEU A 142 -0.71 -18.88 -12.96
C LEU A 142 0.52 -19.61 -13.51
N THR A 143 1.53 -19.90 -12.68
CA THR A 143 2.72 -20.64 -13.12
C THR A 143 2.38 -22.10 -13.47
N ARG A 144 1.58 -22.79 -12.65
CA ARG A 144 1.06 -24.14 -12.98
C ARG A 144 0.24 -24.16 -14.25
N PHE A 145 -0.52 -23.10 -14.51
CA PHE A 145 -1.29 -22.96 -15.74
C PHE A 145 -0.39 -22.76 -16.96
N ALA A 146 0.63 -21.89 -16.86
CA ALA A 146 1.64 -21.69 -17.91
C ALA A 146 2.38 -23.00 -18.24
N LEU A 147 2.75 -23.75 -17.20
CA LEU A 147 3.37 -25.07 -17.30
C LEU A 147 2.53 -26.06 -18.11
N ARG A 148 1.24 -26.20 -17.78
CA ARG A 148 0.33 -27.10 -18.51
C ARG A 148 0.24 -26.77 -19.99
N ILE A 149 0.19 -25.49 -20.33
CA ILE A 149 0.13 -25.04 -21.72
C ILE A 149 1.44 -25.36 -22.43
N ALA A 150 2.59 -25.07 -21.80
CA ALA A 150 3.88 -25.37 -22.40
C ALA A 150 4.10 -26.87 -22.61
N ILE A 151 3.64 -27.73 -21.68
CA ILE A 151 3.67 -29.19 -21.84
C ILE A 151 2.82 -29.61 -23.04
N LEU A 152 1.59 -29.10 -23.15
CA LEU A 152 0.69 -29.45 -24.25
C LEU A 152 1.28 -29.05 -25.60
N GLU A 153 1.89 -27.87 -25.69
CA GLU A 153 2.51 -27.38 -26.93
C GLU A 153 3.76 -28.18 -27.30
N LYS A 154 4.64 -28.47 -26.34
CA LYS A 154 5.81 -29.35 -26.55
C LYS A 154 5.38 -30.76 -26.96
N ALA A 155 4.33 -31.30 -26.34
CA ALA A 155 3.78 -32.60 -26.68
C ALA A 155 3.17 -32.60 -28.09
N ALA A 156 2.41 -31.57 -28.45
CA ALA A 156 1.82 -31.45 -29.78
C ALA A 156 2.89 -31.36 -30.88
N SER A 157 3.93 -30.55 -30.67
CA SER A 157 5.07 -30.44 -31.58
C SER A 157 5.85 -31.76 -31.69
N GLY A 158 6.10 -32.43 -30.55
CA GLY A 158 6.80 -33.71 -30.51
C GLY A 158 6.03 -34.85 -31.18
N VAL A 159 4.74 -35.00 -30.87
CA VAL A 159 3.85 -36.02 -31.47
C VAL A 159 3.68 -35.75 -32.96
N GLY A 160 3.49 -34.51 -33.38
CA GLY A 160 3.37 -34.17 -34.80
C GLY A 160 4.62 -34.54 -35.60
N THR A 161 5.81 -34.28 -35.05
CA THR A 161 7.07 -34.69 -35.68
C THR A 161 7.18 -36.21 -35.75
N LEU A 162 6.79 -36.92 -34.68
CA LEU A 162 6.87 -38.37 -34.61
C LEU A 162 5.86 -39.05 -35.55
N ALA A 163 4.64 -38.51 -35.68
CA ALA A 163 3.61 -38.96 -36.61
C ALA A 163 4.06 -38.77 -38.06
N PHE A 164 4.66 -37.61 -38.39
CA PHE A 164 5.21 -37.36 -39.71
C PHE A 164 6.34 -38.33 -40.07
N VAL A 165 7.30 -38.54 -39.16
CA VAL A 165 8.39 -39.52 -39.36
C VAL A 165 7.81 -40.93 -39.51
N TRP A 166 6.87 -41.35 -38.66
CA TRP A 166 6.23 -42.66 -38.78
C TRP A 166 5.45 -42.83 -40.09
N ALA A 167 4.77 -41.79 -40.57
CA ALA A 167 4.09 -41.80 -41.85
C ALA A 167 5.07 -42.08 -43.00
N THR A 168 6.26 -41.48 -42.97
CA THR A 168 7.31 -41.78 -43.96
C THR A 168 7.81 -43.21 -43.88
N VAL A 169 7.97 -43.76 -42.67
CA VAL A 169 8.35 -45.17 -42.48
C VAL A 169 7.29 -46.12 -43.06
N VAL A 170 6.01 -45.83 -42.86
CA VAL A 170 4.90 -46.65 -43.39
C VAL A 170 4.78 -46.52 -44.92
N LEU A 171 4.92 -45.31 -45.47
CA LEU A 171 4.73 -45.08 -46.91
C LEU A 171 5.97 -45.43 -47.75
N LEU A 172 7.18 -45.12 -47.28
CA LEU A 172 8.44 -45.34 -48.01
C LEU A 172 9.15 -46.65 -47.61
N GLY A 173 8.90 -47.18 -46.41
CA GLY A 173 9.54 -48.40 -45.90
C GLY A 173 9.00 -49.72 -46.47
N GLY A 174 8.37 -49.69 -47.64
CA GLY A 174 7.88 -50.89 -48.35
C GLY A 174 6.52 -51.42 -47.90
N PHE A 175 5.91 -50.87 -46.84
CA PHE A 175 4.56 -51.26 -46.41
C PHE A 175 3.46 -50.77 -47.37
N ALA A 176 3.71 -49.74 -48.19
CA ALA A 176 2.79 -49.24 -49.20
C ALA A 176 2.26 -50.33 -50.16
N VAL A 177 3.10 -51.30 -50.52
CA VAL A 177 2.73 -52.42 -51.41
C VAL A 177 2.02 -53.55 -50.66
N LEU A 178 2.23 -53.64 -49.33
CA LEU A 178 1.62 -54.64 -48.46
C LEU A 178 0.30 -54.17 -47.85
N LEU A 179 -0.08 -52.90 -48.04
CA LEU A 179 -1.29 -52.28 -47.53
C LEU A 179 -2.52 -52.70 -48.35
N GLN A 180 -3.64 -52.96 -47.67
CA GLN A 180 -4.91 -53.07 -48.35
C GLN A 180 -5.24 -51.73 -49.02
N PRO A 181 -5.89 -51.76 -50.20
CA PRO A 181 -6.27 -50.53 -50.90
C PRO A 181 -7.00 -49.54 -50.00
N LYS A 182 -7.90 -50.05 -49.14
CA LYS A 182 -8.62 -49.25 -48.15
C LYS A 182 -7.65 -48.49 -47.22
N ASP A 183 -6.73 -49.18 -46.55
CA ASP A 183 -5.81 -48.57 -45.58
C ASP A 183 -4.85 -47.58 -46.24
N PHE A 184 -4.38 -47.88 -47.45
CA PHE A 184 -3.54 -46.96 -48.24
C PHE A 184 -4.25 -45.62 -48.48
N TYR A 185 -5.53 -45.64 -48.87
CA TYR A 185 -6.30 -44.41 -49.06
C TYR A 185 -6.55 -43.66 -47.75
N PHE A 186 -6.79 -44.35 -46.62
CA PHE A 186 -6.94 -43.67 -45.32
C PHE A 186 -5.64 -43.02 -44.84
N VAL A 187 -4.51 -43.74 -44.93
CA VAL A 187 -3.20 -43.18 -44.56
C VAL A 187 -2.87 -41.99 -45.45
N THR A 188 -3.07 -42.11 -46.77
CA THR A 188 -2.82 -41.02 -47.72
C THR A 188 -3.75 -39.83 -47.46
N ALA A 189 -5.04 -40.08 -47.19
CA ALA A 189 -5.99 -39.02 -46.88
C ALA A 189 -5.63 -38.30 -45.57
N ILE A 190 -5.27 -39.03 -44.51
CA ILE A 190 -4.83 -38.45 -43.22
C ILE A 190 -3.58 -37.60 -43.43
N VAL A 191 -2.56 -38.13 -44.11
CA VAL A 191 -1.32 -37.39 -44.38
C VAL A 191 -1.56 -36.15 -45.26
N LEU A 192 -2.46 -36.22 -46.25
CA LEU A 192 -2.82 -35.08 -47.09
C LEU A 192 -3.62 -34.02 -46.31
N ILE A 193 -4.56 -34.46 -45.46
CA ILE A 193 -5.30 -33.59 -44.54
C ILE A 193 -4.33 -32.91 -43.55
N GLU A 194 -3.32 -33.62 -43.06
CA GLU A 194 -2.29 -33.02 -42.20
C GLU A 194 -1.35 -32.07 -42.95
N GLY A 195 -0.93 -32.43 -44.18
CA GLY A 195 -0.11 -31.59 -45.03
C GLY A 195 -0.79 -30.27 -45.39
N THR A 196 -2.10 -30.28 -45.65
CA THR A 196 -2.86 -29.05 -45.88
C THR A 196 -2.89 -28.16 -44.62
N ARG A 197 -2.89 -28.72 -43.41
CA ARG A 197 -2.87 -27.94 -42.16
C ARG A 197 -1.55 -27.21 -41.93
N ALA A 198 -0.42 -27.78 -42.37
CA ALA A 198 0.88 -27.10 -42.32
C ALA A 198 1.01 -25.96 -43.34
N VAL A 199 0.32 -26.07 -44.49
CA VAL A 199 0.36 -25.06 -45.56
C VAL A 199 -0.62 -23.90 -45.31
N PHE A 200 -1.73 -24.16 -44.62
CA PHE A 200 -2.74 -23.16 -44.26
C PHE A 200 -2.57 -22.60 -42.85
N GLU A 201 -1.33 -22.38 -42.41
CA GLU A 201 -1.06 -21.56 -41.23
C GLU A 201 -1.62 -20.15 -41.46
N PRO A 202 -2.35 -19.53 -40.50
CA PRO A 202 -3.11 -18.32 -40.77
C PRO A 202 -2.18 -17.13 -41.04
N CYS A 203 -1.81 -16.92 -42.30
CA CYS A 203 -1.51 -15.60 -42.81
C CYS A 203 -2.70 -14.71 -42.45
N SER A 204 -2.46 -13.58 -41.79
CA SER A 204 -3.42 -12.66 -41.20
C SER A 204 -4.46 -12.10 -42.17
N VAL A 205 -5.38 -12.94 -42.66
CA VAL A 205 -6.50 -12.53 -43.52
C VAL A 205 -7.67 -12.13 -42.61
N SER A 206 -7.82 -10.83 -42.41
CA SER A 206 -8.94 -10.23 -41.68
C SER A 206 -10.25 -10.38 -42.45
N GLY A 207 -11.29 -10.93 -41.82
CA GLY A 207 -12.66 -10.98 -42.33
C GLY A 207 -13.31 -12.37 -42.29
N ASN A 208 -14.50 -12.51 -42.90
CA ASN A 208 -15.30 -13.74 -42.94
C ASN A 208 -14.52 -14.97 -43.48
N VAL A 209 -13.48 -14.73 -44.30
CA VAL A 209 -12.58 -15.76 -44.83
C VAL A 209 -11.78 -16.45 -43.72
N GLY A 210 -11.29 -15.71 -42.74
CA GLY A 210 -10.55 -16.27 -41.60
C GLY A 210 -11.41 -17.21 -40.76
N TRP A 211 -12.68 -16.85 -40.53
CA TRP A 211 -13.64 -17.70 -39.82
C TRP A 211 -13.94 -19.00 -40.57
N ILE A 212 -14.12 -18.92 -41.89
CA ILE A 212 -14.33 -20.10 -42.76
C ILE A 212 -13.11 -21.03 -42.70
N LEU A 213 -11.89 -20.48 -42.79
CA LEU A 213 -10.66 -21.27 -42.70
C LEU A 213 -10.51 -21.97 -41.34
N THR A 214 -10.84 -21.29 -40.24
CA THR A 214 -10.81 -21.92 -38.91
C THR A 214 -11.87 -23.01 -38.73
N SER A 215 -13.07 -22.83 -39.28
CA SER A 215 -14.13 -23.84 -39.25
C SER A 215 -13.76 -25.07 -40.07
N LEU A 216 -13.13 -24.86 -41.23
CA LEU A 216 -12.64 -25.95 -42.09
C LEU A 216 -11.52 -26.74 -41.41
N GLN A 217 -10.58 -26.07 -40.73
CA GLN A 217 -9.53 -26.72 -39.95
C GLN A 217 -10.09 -27.54 -38.78
N LEU A 218 -11.15 -27.06 -38.13
CA LEU A 218 -11.80 -27.80 -37.05
C LEU A 218 -12.48 -29.07 -37.57
N LEU A 219 -13.21 -28.96 -38.69
CA LEU A 219 -13.84 -30.11 -39.37
C LEU A 219 -12.82 -31.12 -39.86
N SER A 220 -11.68 -30.65 -40.36
CA SER A 220 -10.56 -31.48 -40.78
C SER A 220 -9.95 -32.25 -39.59
N ALA A 221 -9.72 -31.58 -38.45
CA ALA A 221 -9.18 -32.22 -37.26
C ALA A 221 -10.16 -33.23 -36.64
N THR A 222 -11.47 -32.93 -36.62
CA THR A 222 -12.48 -33.88 -36.14
C THR A 222 -12.64 -35.08 -37.07
N ALA A 223 -12.60 -34.87 -38.39
CA ALA A 223 -12.60 -35.96 -39.36
C ALA A 223 -11.36 -36.86 -39.20
N CYS A 224 -10.17 -36.27 -39.04
CA CYS A 224 -8.93 -37.03 -38.80
C CYS A 224 -9.01 -37.86 -37.50
N ALA A 225 -9.52 -37.27 -36.42
CA ALA A 225 -9.73 -37.99 -35.17
C ALA A 225 -10.75 -39.13 -35.33
N ALA A 226 -11.88 -38.89 -36.00
CA ALA A 226 -12.91 -39.90 -36.23
C ALA A 226 -12.40 -41.06 -37.10
N LEU A 227 -11.70 -40.77 -38.19
CA LEU A 227 -11.12 -41.78 -39.08
C LEU A 227 -10.05 -42.62 -38.38
N SER A 228 -9.17 -41.97 -37.62
CA SER A 228 -8.11 -42.65 -36.87
C SER A 228 -8.69 -43.52 -35.75
N ALA A 229 -9.68 -43.03 -35.01
CA ALA A 229 -10.37 -43.80 -33.97
C ALA A 229 -11.18 -44.97 -34.55
N MET A 230 -11.94 -44.75 -35.63
CA MET A 230 -12.71 -45.79 -36.30
C MET A 230 -11.78 -46.93 -36.75
N ARG A 231 -10.64 -46.59 -37.37
CA ARG A 231 -9.68 -47.60 -37.82
C ARG A 231 -8.95 -48.30 -36.68
N LEU A 232 -8.66 -47.61 -35.59
CA LEU A 232 -8.06 -48.22 -34.40
C LEU A 232 -9.04 -49.18 -33.68
N VAL A 233 -10.35 -48.97 -33.80
CA VAL A 233 -11.39 -49.86 -33.27
C VAL A 233 -11.66 -51.04 -34.21
N GLU A 234 -11.67 -50.81 -35.52
CA GLU A 234 -11.92 -51.88 -36.49
C GLU A 234 -10.77 -52.89 -36.52
N GLN A 235 -9.50 -52.52 -36.36
CA GLN A 235 -8.30 -53.41 -36.33
C GLN A 235 -8.16 -54.45 -37.47
N HIS A 236 -9.04 -54.45 -38.48
CA HIS A 236 -9.02 -55.38 -39.61
C HIS A 236 -8.04 -54.88 -40.68
N TYR A 237 -6.75 -54.97 -40.39
CA TYR A 237 -5.66 -54.57 -41.31
C TYR A 237 -5.28 -55.66 -42.32
N GLY A 238 -6.13 -56.68 -42.52
CA GLY A 238 -5.88 -57.83 -43.39
C GLY A 238 -5.39 -59.07 -42.64
N ASP A 239 -5.60 -60.23 -43.24
CA ASP A 239 -5.36 -61.53 -42.60
C ASP A 239 -3.86 -61.83 -42.47
N VAL A 240 -3.47 -62.42 -41.34
CA VAL A 240 -2.09 -62.79 -41.04
C VAL A 240 -1.82 -64.16 -41.63
N ASP A 241 -1.66 -64.24 -42.94
CA ASP A 241 -1.02 -65.41 -43.54
C ASP A 241 0.42 -65.51 -43.03
N GLN A 242 0.97 -66.74 -42.95
CA GLN A 242 2.27 -67.12 -42.36
C GLN A 242 3.52 -66.46 -42.98
N ASP A 243 3.37 -65.38 -43.75
CA ASP A 243 4.45 -64.57 -44.28
C ASP A 243 5.07 -63.69 -43.18
N ALA A 244 6.36 -63.92 -42.91
CA ALA A 244 7.15 -63.15 -41.95
C ALA A 244 7.13 -61.63 -42.22
N THR A 245 6.84 -61.20 -43.45
CA THR A 245 6.76 -59.79 -43.88
C THR A 245 5.45 -59.09 -43.47
N LYS A 246 4.37 -59.81 -43.17
CA LYS A 246 3.06 -59.23 -42.78
C LYS A 246 2.89 -59.07 -41.27
N ARG A 247 3.72 -59.75 -40.46
CA ARG A 247 3.61 -59.83 -39.00
C ARG A 247 3.68 -58.47 -38.29
N ASN A 248 4.44 -57.52 -38.84
CA ASN A 248 4.65 -56.20 -38.25
C ASN A 248 3.71 -55.12 -38.81
N ARG A 249 2.77 -55.47 -39.71
CA ARG A 249 1.87 -54.50 -40.37
C ARG A 249 0.80 -53.95 -39.43
N ALA A 250 0.08 -54.83 -38.75
CA ALA A 250 -0.95 -54.44 -37.78
C ALA A 250 -0.39 -53.52 -36.67
N PRO A 251 0.71 -53.87 -35.97
CA PRO A 251 1.25 -52.99 -34.94
C PRO A 251 1.81 -51.67 -35.50
N ALA A 252 2.34 -51.65 -36.73
CA ALA A 252 2.80 -50.41 -37.37
C ALA A 252 1.62 -49.46 -37.68
N LEU A 253 0.48 -49.99 -38.12
CA LEU A 253 -0.72 -49.21 -38.37
C LEU A 253 -1.40 -48.75 -37.08
N ASP A 254 -1.42 -49.58 -36.05
CA ASP A 254 -1.91 -49.18 -34.71
C ASP A 254 -1.13 -47.98 -34.16
N ILE A 255 0.20 -48.01 -34.30
CA ILE A 255 1.06 -46.89 -33.89
C ILE A 255 0.77 -45.65 -34.74
N PHE A 256 0.64 -45.79 -36.06
CA PHE A 256 0.34 -44.66 -36.95
C PHE A 256 -1.02 -44.02 -36.64
N TYR A 257 -2.10 -44.80 -36.59
CA TYR A 257 -3.43 -44.28 -36.28
C TYR A 257 -3.53 -43.77 -34.84
N GLY A 258 -2.81 -44.38 -33.89
CA GLY A 258 -2.67 -43.88 -32.53
C GLY A 258 -2.01 -42.49 -32.48
N LEU A 259 -0.91 -42.29 -33.21
CA LEU A 259 -0.23 -40.99 -33.29
C LEU A 259 -1.08 -39.92 -33.97
N ALA A 260 -1.72 -40.26 -35.10
CA ALA A 260 -2.62 -39.36 -35.82
C ALA A 260 -3.82 -38.96 -34.95
N LEU A 261 -4.38 -39.91 -34.18
CA LEU A 261 -5.46 -39.64 -33.24
C LEU A 261 -5.01 -38.69 -32.13
N VAL A 262 -3.86 -38.95 -31.49
CA VAL A 262 -3.32 -38.08 -30.43
C VAL A 262 -3.04 -36.68 -30.95
N GLN A 263 -2.44 -36.55 -32.14
CA GLN A 263 -2.17 -35.26 -32.78
C GLN A 263 -3.45 -34.49 -33.11
N ALA A 264 -4.46 -35.17 -33.66
CA ALA A 264 -5.75 -34.55 -33.95
C ALA A 264 -6.44 -34.07 -32.65
N LEU A 265 -6.41 -34.87 -31.59
CA LEU A 265 -6.96 -34.50 -30.28
C LEU A 265 -6.20 -33.34 -29.63
N LEU A 266 -4.86 -33.31 -29.70
CA LEU A 266 -4.06 -32.19 -29.17
C LEU A 266 -4.39 -30.87 -29.88
N PHE A 267 -4.62 -30.90 -31.19
CA PHE A 267 -5.08 -29.71 -31.92
C PHE A 267 -6.52 -29.31 -31.57
N LEU A 268 -7.42 -30.27 -31.35
CA LEU A 268 -8.77 -29.95 -30.88
C LEU A 268 -8.74 -29.33 -29.48
N ILE A 269 -7.85 -29.79 -28.61
CA ILE A 269 -7.58 -29.18 -27.30
C ILE A 269 -7.03 -27.76 -27.46
N GLU A 270 -6.10 -27.54 -28.40
CA GLU A 270 -5.58 -26.22 -28.77
C GLU A 270 -6.67 -25.28 -29.33
N LYS A 271 -7.75 -25.80 -29.96
CA LYS A 271 -8.89 -24.96 -30.38
C LYS A 271 -9.95 -24.78 -29.30
N ALA A 272 -10.13 -25.77 -28.42
CA ALA A 272 -10.87 -25.62 -27.16
C ALA A 272 -10.23 -24.56 -26.24
N TYR A 273 -9.00 -24.11 -26.56
CA TYR A 273 -8.35 -22.94 -26.00
C TYR A 273 -9.22 -21.67 -25.97
N TRP A 274 -10.24 -21.53 -26.82
CA TRP A 274 -11.18 -20.39 -26.70
C TRP A 274 -11.98 -20.41 -25.40
N HIS A 275 -12.45 -21.59 -24.96
CA HIS A 275 -13.08 -21.76 -23.66
C HIS A 275 -12.05 -21.59 -22.52
N TRP A 276 -10.81 -22.01 -22.78
CA TRP A 276 -9.66 -21.83 -21.89
C TRP A 276 -9.21 -20.37 -21.76
N LYS A 277 -9.35 -19.53 -22.79
CA LYS A 277 -9.03 -18.10 -22.79
C LYS A 277 -9.96 -17.32 -21.86
N ILE A 278 -11.22 -17.76 -21.77
CA ILE A 278 -12.19 -17.26 -20.78
C ILE A 278 -11.74 -17.68 -19.37
N SER A 279 -11.30 -18.93 -19.19
CA SER A 279 -10.74 -19.42 -17.92
C SER A 279 -9.44 -18.69 -17.51
N TYR A 280 -8.54 -18.40 -18.46
CA TYR A 280 -7.33 -17.59 -18.23
C TYR A 280 -7.67 -16.18 -17.79
N GLY A 281 -8.68 -15.54 -18.40
CA GLY A 281 -9.17 -14.24 -17.98
C GLY A 281 -9.72 -14.27 -16.55
N GLN A 282 -10.50 -15.30 -16.20
CA GLN A 282 -11.02 -15.51 -14.85
C GLN A 282 -9.90 -15.78 -13.84
N LEU A 283 -8.89 -16.59 -14.20
CA LEU A 283 -7.74 -16.91 -13.35
C LEU A 283 -6.85 -15.68 -13.10
N LEU A 284 -6.60 -14.87 -14.14
CA LEU A 284 -5.94 -13.58 -14.01
C LEU A 284 -6.68 -12.67 -13.05
N GLU A 285 -8.00 -12.63 -13.15
CA GLU A 285 -8.85 -11.76 -12.33
C GLU A 285 -8.95 -12.26 -10.88
N GLN A 286 -9.01 -13.56 -10.66
CA GLN A 286 -8.91 -14.18 -9.33
C GLN A 286 -7.55 -13.89 -8.70
N THR A 287 -6.46 -14.06 -9.44
CA THR A 287 -5.10 -13.79 -8.95
C THR A 287 -4.89 -12.29 -8.70
N ARG A 288 -5.45 -11.42 -9.55
CA ARG A 288 -5.45 -9.97 -9.34
C ARG A 288 -6.07 -9.61 -8.00
N ARG A 289 -7.25 -10.16 -7.71
CA ARG A 289 -7.94 -9.95 -6.42
C ARG A 289 -7.17 -10.54 -5.25
N ALA A 290 -6.65 -11.75 -5.38
CA ALA A 290 -5.89 -12.42 -4.32
C ALA A 290 -4.55 -11.73 -4.00
N CYS A 291 -3.91 -11.10 -4.98
CA CYS A 291 -2.69 -10.29 -4.78
C CYS A 291 -2.97 -8.85 -4.33
N GLY A 292 -4.23 -8.40 -4.26
CA GLY A 292 -4.57 -7.01 -3.94
C GLY A 292 -4.19 -6.00 -5.04
N PHE A 293 -4.16 -6.43 -6.31
CA PHE A 293 -3.88 -5.55 -7.44
C PHE A 293 -5.10 -4.71 -7.83
N GLY A 294 -4.91 -3.43 -8.15
CA GLY A 294 -5.93 -2.60 -8.81
C GLY A 294 -6.22 -3.03 -10.26
N ALA A 295 -7.12 -2.33 -10.95
CA ALA A 295 -7.52 -2.66 -12.34
C ALA A 295 -6.32 -2.74 -13.32
N SER A 296 -5.29 -1.92 -13.10
CA SER A 296 -4.07 -1.88 -13.90
C SER A 296 -3.11 -3.07 -13.65
N GLY A 297 -3.33 -3.87 -12.60
CA GLY A 297 -2.47 -5.02 -12.27
C GLY A 297 -2.59 -6.20 -13.24
N ILE A 298 -3.66 -6.27 -14.03
CA ILE A 298 -3.83 -7.31 -15.07
C ILE A 298 -2.67 -7.28 -16.07
N VAL A 299 -2.18 -6.09 -16.43
CA VAL A 299 -1.04 -5.94 -17.35
C VAL A 299 0.23 -6.57 -16.75
N SER A 300 0.42 -6.39 -15.45
CA SER A 300 1.58 -6.95 -14.73
C SER A 300 1.51 -8.47 -14.66
N LEU A 301 0.35 -9.02 -14.32
CA LEU A 301 0.12 -10.47 -14.30
C LEU A 301 0.21 -11.11 -15.68
N ARG A 302 -0.28 -10.44 -16.73
CA ARG A 302 -0.15 -10.93 -18.11
C ARG A 302 1.33 -10.99 -18.53
N ARG A 303 2.12 -9.98 -18.18
CA ARG A 303 3.56 -9.99 -18.45
C ARG A 303 4.27 -11.09 -17.65
N PHE A 304 3.91 -11.29 -16.38
CA PHE A 304 4.42 -12.39 -15.55
C PHE A 304 4.10 -13.76 -16.17
N PHE A 305 2.84 -13.98 -16.54
CA PHE A 305 2.40 -15.21 -17.20
C PHE A 305 3.18 -15.49 -18.48
N HIS A 306 3.32 -14.48 -19.35
CA HIS A 306 4.07 -14.64 -20.59
C HIS A 306 5.54 -14.94 -20.34
N ASN A 307 6.15 -14.33 -19.32
CA ASN A 307 7.53 -14.63 -18.93
C ASN A 307 7.68 -16.07 -18.42
N ALA A 308 6.75 -16.53 -17.57
CA ALA A 308 6.72 -17.90 -17.08
C ALA A 308 6.56 -18.90 -18.23
N TYR A 309 5.59 -18.67 -19.10
CA TYR A 309 5.33 -19.49 -20.29
C TYR A 309 6.53 -19.54 -21.23
N TRP A 310 7.15 -18.38 -21.54
CA TRP A 310 8.34 -18.33 -22.38
C TRP A 310 9.51 -19.13 -21.81
N LYS A 311 9.74 -19.07 -20.50
CA LYS A 311 10.77 -19.89 -19.85
C LYS A 311 10.47 -21.39 -19.96
N CYS A 312 9.22 -21.82 -19.78
CA CYS A 312 8.84 -23.22 -19.96
C CYS A 312 9.12 -23.74 -21.39
N ILE A 313 8.98 -22.87 -22.40
CA ILE A 313 9.18 -23.26 -23.80
C ILE A 313 10.65 -23.23 -24.20
N SER A 314 11.36 -22.17 -23.83
CA SER A 314 12.75 -21.95 -24.23
C SER A 314 13.75 -22.75 -23.40
N GLY A 315 13.46 -22.98 -22.13
CA GLY A 315 14.28 -23.74 -21.19
C GLY A 315 13.67 -25.10 -20.84
N SER A 316 13.89 -25.54 -19.60
CA SER A 316 13.19 -26.68 -19.03
C SER A 316 11.74 -26.31 -18.76
N VAL A 317 10.86 -27.27 -18.99
CA VAL A 317 9.43 -27.16 -18.67
C VAL A 317 9.23 -26.76 -17.20
N PHE A 318 10.13 -27.16 -16.31
CA PHE A 318 10.05 -26.87 -14.87
C PHE A 318 10.64 -25.51 -14.44
N ASP A 319 11.33 -24.77 -15.32
CA ASP A 319 12.02 -23.52 -14.95
C ASP A 319 11.07 -22.41 -14.45
N ALA A 320 9.78 -22.50 -14.77
CA ALA A 320 8.78 -21.56 -14.27
C ALA A 320 8.22 -21.89 -12.87
N LEU A 321 8.48 -23.07 -12.32
CA LEU A 321 8.00 -23.44 -10.98
C LEU A 321 8.69 -22.64 -9.87
N ASP A 322 9.95 -22.26 -10.10
CA ASP A 322 10.74 -21.44 -9.17
C ASP A 322 10.46 -19.94 -9.34
N MET A 323 9.53 -19.55 -10.23
CA MET A 323 9.20 -18.14 -10.43
C MET A 323 8.21 -17.64 -9.39
N ASP A 324 8.64 -16.65 -8.61
CA ASP A 324 7.79 -15.85 -7.75
C ASP A 324 7.56 -14.45 -8.33
N LEU A 325 6.50 -13.78 -7.87
CA LEU A 325 6.16 -12.45 -8.37
C LEU A 325 7.14 -11.38 -7.85
N THR A 326 7.69 -11.57 -6.64
CA THR A 326 8.65 -10.65 -6.04
C THR A 326 9.98 -10.62 -6.79
N SER A 327 10.63 -11.76 -7.06
CA SER A 327 11.92 -11.78 -7.78
C SER A 327 11.74 -11.34 -9.22
N PHE A 328 10.59 -11.67 -9.83
CA PHE A 328 10.20 -11.11 -11.13
C PHE A 328 10.15 -9.58 -11.10
N ALA A 329 9.48 -8.99 -10.11
CA ALA A 329 9.38 -7.54 -9.99
C ALA A 329 10.74 -6.87 -9.73
N LEU A 330 11.59 -7.48 -8.90
CA LEU A 330 12.95 -7.02 -8.64
C LEU A 330 13.78 -7.00 -9.94
N ALA A 331 13.67 -8.01 -10.79
CA ALA A 331 14.34 -8.04 -12.09
C ALA A 331 13.83 -6.92 -13.01
N LEU A 332 12.51 -6.73 -13.08
CA LEU A 332 11.90 -5.71 -13.94
C LEU A 332 12.22 -4.26 -13.53
N VAL A 333 12.29 -3.97 -12.22
CA VAL A 333 12.71 -2.64 -11.72
C VAL A 333 14.12 -2.29 -12.20
N ASN A 334 14.98 -3.30 -12.35
CA ASN A 334 16.35 -3.14 -12.81
C ASN A 334 16.51 -3.17 -14.34
N SER A 335 15.42 -3.35 -15.10
CA SER A 335 15.44 -3.30 -16.56
C SER A 335 15.72 -1.88 -17.08
N GLU A 336 16.16 -1.79 -18.33
CA GLU A 336 16.27 -0.53 -19.07
C GLU A 336 14.96 -0.12 -19.75
N SER A 337 14.03 -1.06 -19.95
CA SER A 337 12.72 -0.75 -20.52
C SER A 337 11.85 -0.01 -19.51
N ARG A 338 11.34 1.17 -19.90
CA ARG A 338 10.41 1.94 -19.07
C ARG A 338 9.14 1.15 -18.72
N GLY A 339 8.57 0.43 -19.69
CA GLY A 339 7.37 -0.38 -19.48
C GLY A 339 7.61 -1.52 -18.48
N GLU A 340 8.80 -2.14 -18.53
CA GLU A 340 9.17 -3.19 -17.57
C GLU A 340 9.37 -2.62 -16.17
N ARG A 341 10.07 -1.48 -16.05
CA ARG A 341 10.25 -0.81 -14.75
C ARG A 341 8.92 -0.44 -14.11
N LEU A 342 7.95 0.04 -14.89
CA LEU A 342 6.62 0.36 -14.41
C LEU A 342 5.90 -0.88 -13.86
N ILE A 343 5.93 -1.99 -14.61
CA ILE A 343 5.34 -3.26 -14.18
C ILE A 343 6.00 -3.73 -12.87
N GLY A 344 7.33 -3.72 -12.80
CA GLY A 344 8.08 -4.08 -11.60
C GLY A 344 7.71 -3.19 -10.40
N ALA A 345 7.68 -1.88 -10.58
CA ALA A 345 7.33 -0.93 -9.53
C ALA A 345 5.88 -1.12 -9.03
N ARG A 346 4.93 -1.39 -9.93
CA ARG A 346 3.52 -1.64 -9.59
C ARG A 346 3.35 -2.92 -8.78
N VAL A 347 4.05 -3.99 -9.16
CA VAL A 347 4.07 -5.25 -8.40
C VAL A 347 4.64 -5.05 -7.01
N LEU A 348 5.81 -4.42 -6.90
CA LEU A 348 6.41 -4.15 -5.59
C LEU A 348 5.50 -3.28 -4.72
N HIS A 349 4.91 -2.22 -5.28
CA HIS A 349 3.97 -1.35 -4.56
C HIS A 349 2.80 -2.13 -3.96
N SER A 350 2.16 -3.01 -4.73
CA SER A 350 1.05 -3.83 -4.23
C SER A 350 1.50 -4.78 -3.11
N TYR A 351 2.65 -5.43 -3.27
CA TYR A 351 3.15 -6.42 -2.31
C TYR A 351 3.64 -5.80 -1.00
N VAL A 352 4.30 -4.64 -1.04
CA VAL A 352 4.76 -3.95 0.17
C VAL A 352 3.61 -3.39 1.03
N LYS A 353 2.41 -3.27 0.45
CA LYS A 353 1.16 -2.91 1.15
C LYS A 353 0.37 -4.13 1.65
N HIS A 354 0.63 -5.31 1.12
CA HIS A 354 -0.13 -6.52 1.43
C HIS A 354 0.26 -7.11 2.80
N GLU A 355 -0.71 -7.44 3.66
CA GLU A 355 -0.44 -7.84 5.06
C GLU A 355 0.45 -9.08 5.18
N LEU A 356 0.27 -10.06 4.28
CA LEU A 356 0.99 -11.34 4.33
C LEU A 356 2.40 -11.30 3.73
N TYR A 357 2.63 -10.46 2.72
CA TYR A 357 3.84 -10.52 1.88
C TYR A 357 4.76 -9.31 2.04
N ALA A 358 4.31 -8.27 2.77
CA ALA A 358 5.03 -7.01 2.86
C ALA A 358 6.44 -7.17 3.43
N ASP A 359 6.60 -7.91 4.52
CA ASP A 359 7.90 -8.01 5.19
C ASP A 359 8.91 -8.85 4.40
N ASP A 360 8.53 -10.00 3.83
CA ASP A 360 9.39 -10.79 2.93
C ASP A 360 9.79 -9.98 1.68
N THR A 361 8.83 -9.29 1.05
CA THR A 361 9.09 -8.46 -0.12
C THR A 361 10.07 -7.34 0.21
N VAL A 362 9.87 -6.67 1.34
CA VAL A 362 10.76 -5.61 1.80
C VAL A 362 12.16 -6.16 2.09
N ASP A 363 12.30 -7.31 2.75
CA ASP A 363 13.61 -7.89 3.05
C ASP A 363 14.38 -8.29 1.78
N ARG A 364 13.69 -8.82 0.77
CA ARG A 364 14.28 -9.10 -0.55
C ARG A 364 14.69 -7.82 -1.29
N ILE A 365 13.90 -6.75 -1.22
CA ILE A 365 14.28 -5.45 -1.79
C ILE A 365 15.56 -4.93 -1.11
N VAL A 366 15.61 -4.93 0.22
CA VAL A 366 16.73 -4.41 1.02
C VAL A 366 18.02 -5.21 0.77
N THR A 367 17.90 -6.50 0.52
CA THR A 367 19.03 -7.39 0.18
C THR A 367 19.61 -7.06 -1.20
N SER A 368 18.78 -6.63 -2.16
CA SER A 368 19.23 -6.20 -3.48
C SER A 368 19.65 -4.73 -3.50
N ALA A 369 20.94 -4.47 -3.25
CA ALA A 369 21.51 -3.11 -3.29
C ALA A 369 21.23 -2.38 -4.62
N GLN A 370 21.25 -3.10 -5.73
CA GLN A 370 20.95 -2.57 -7.06
C GLN A 370 19.50 -2.08 -7.15
N THR A 371 18.54 -2.86 -6.63
CA THR A 371 17.12 -2.48 -6.63
C THR A 371 16.90 -1.25 -5.76
N VAL A 372 17.46 -1.20 -4.54
CA VAL A 372 17.33 -0.02 -3.65
C VAL A 372 17.89 1.23 -4.34
N ARG A 373 19.08 1.13 -4.95
CA ARG A 373 19.70 2.23 -5.70
C ARG A 373 18.81 2.72 -6.84
N ARG A 374 18.21 1.80 -7.59
CA ARG A 374 17.32 2.11 -8.73
C ARG A 374 16.02 2.76 -8.27
N LEU A 375 15.40 2.26 -7.20
CA LEU A 375 14.20 2.85 -6.59
C LEU A 375 14.46 4.27 -6.06
N VAL A 376 15.59 4.49 -5.39
CA VAL A 376 15.99 5.83 -4.92
C VAL A 376 16.25 6.77 -6.10
N ALA A 377 16.84 6.28 -7.20
CA ALA A 377 17.04 7.08 -8.41
C ALA A 377 15.70 7.46 -9.07
N MET A 378 14.71 6.56 -9.09
CA MET A 378 13.36 6.82 -9.63
C MET A 378 12.66 7.99 -8.94
N LEU A 379 12.91 8.22 -7.64
CA LEU A 379 12.34 9.37 -6.93
C LEU A 379 12.78 10.71 -7.53
N GLY A 380 13.97 10.76 -8.12
CA GLY A 380 14.56 11.95 -8.74
C GLY A 380 14.10 12.22 -10.16
N TRP A 381 13.30 11.34 -10.76
CA TRP A 381 12.84 11.50 -12.15
C TRP A 381 11.76 12.58 -12.24
N LYS A 382 11.87 13.45 -13.25
CA LYS A 382 10.98 14.62 -13.43
C LYS A 382 10.14 14.57 -14.70
N SER A 383 10.30 13.53 -15.51
CA SER A 383 9.50 13.36 -16.72
C SER A 383 8.05 13.06 -16.32
N PRO A 384 7.05 13.76 -16.88
CA PRO A 384 5.63 13.47 -16.61
C PRO A 384 5.27 12.04 -17.01
N ALA A 385 5.97 11.49 -17.99
CA ALA A 385 5.80 10.10 -18.41
C ALA A 385 6.21 9.10 -17.31
N ASP A 386 7.13 9.47 -16.42
CA ASP A 386 7.63 8.61 -15.36
C ASP A 386 6.96 8.86 -14.00
N GLU A 387 5.92 9.70 -13.97
CA GLU A 387 5.22 10.09 -12.74
C GLU A 387 4.63 8.90 -11.99
N GLU A 388 3.98 7.98 -12.69
CA GLU A 388 3.42 6.75 -12.09
C GLU A 388 4.53 5.86 -11.51
N ILE A 389 5.66 5.72 -12.22
CA ILE A 389 6.82 4.94 -11.75
C ILE A 389 7.38 5.58 -10.49
N ARG A 390 7.51 6.91 -10.50
CA ARG A 390 8.00 7.71 -9.38
C ARG A 390 7.10 7.55 -8.16
N LEU A 391 5.79 7.54 -8.33
CA LEU A 391 4.81 7.37 -7.24
C LEU A 391 4.90 5.97 -6.61
N HIS A 392 4.97 4.93 -7.42
CA HIS A 392 5.16 3.56 -6.95
C HIS A 392 6.51 3.39 -6.23
N ALA A 393 7.59 3.93 -6.79
CA ALA A 393 8.91 3.91 -6.16
C ALA A 393 8.90 4.68 -4.81
N ALA A 394 8.27 5.85 -4.74
CA ALA A 394 8.16 6.62 -3.51
C ALA A 394 7.39 5.88 -2.42
N THR A 395 6.33 5.17 -2.80
CA THR A 395 5.55 4.33 -1.87
C THR A 395 6.39 3.17 -1.33
N VAL A 396 7.11 2.47 -2.22
CA VAL A 396 8.01 1.39 -1.81
C VAL A 396 9.10 1.91 -0.87
N VAL A 397 9.77 3.02 -1.23
CA VAL A 397 10.82 3.63 -0.39
C VAL A 397 10.27 4.13 0.96
N ALA A 398 9.04 4.65 1.01
CA ALA A 398 8.39 5.03 2.26
C ALA A 398 8.17 3.81 3.17
N ARG A 399 7.76 2.66 2.62
CA ARG A 399 7.64 1.42 3.39
C ARG A 399 8.99 0.90 3.89
N LEU A 400 10.04 1.01 3.07
CA LEU A 400 11.41 0.68 3.47
C LEU A 400 11.90 1.57 4.63
N ALA A 401 11.55 2.85 4.59
CA ALA A 401 11.95 3.81 5.61
C ALA A 401 11.21 3.61 6.95
N GLY A 402 10.02 3.00 6.93
CA GLY A 402 9.20 2.74 8.12
C GLY A 402 9.91 1.94 9.22
N ASP A 403 10.91 1.12 8.85
CA ASP A 403 11.71 0.32 9.78
C ASP A 403 13.12 0.90 9.95
N LYS A 404 13.48 1.16 11.22
CA LYS A 404 14.78 1.73 11.62
C LYS A 404 15.98 0.92 11.14
N ARG A 405 15.88 -0.40 10.98
CA ARG A 405 17.01 -1.23 10.52
C ARG A 405 17.20 -1.13 9.01
N ARG A 406 16.10 -1.09 8.28
CA ARG A 406 16.07 -1.13 6.80
C ARG A 406 16.40 0.22 6.18
N VAL A 407 16.03 1.30 6.88
CA VAL A 407 16.25 2.69 6.44
C VAL A 407 17.73 3.04 6.16
N LEU A 408 18.67 2.38 6.84
CA LEU A 408 20.11 2.57 6.66
C LEU A 408 20.57 2.25 5.23
N ARG A 409 19.93 1.28 4.56
CA ARG A 409 20.24 0.91 3.17
C ARG A 409 19.79 1.97 2.18
N VAL A 410 18.67 2.65 2.44
CA VAL A 410 18.15 3.72 1.59
C VAL A 410 19.09 4.93 1.64
N ILE A 411 19.53 5.32 2.84
CA ILE A 411 20.40 6.48 3.04
C ILE A 411 21.85 6.21 2.62
N GLY A 412 22.29 4.95 2.69
CA GLY A 412 23.60 4.55 2.18
C GLY A 412 23.77 4.80 0.68
N ILE A 413 22.68 5.04 -0.08
CA ILE A 413 22.75 5.40 -1.49
C ILE A 413 23.19 6.87 -1.65
N PRO A 414 24.29 7.14 -2.38
CA PRO A 414 24.70 8.51 -2.67
C PRO A 414 23.58 9.30 -3.37
N GLY A 415 23.31 10.51 -2.86
CA GLY A 415 22.26 11.37 -3.41
C GLY A 415 20.83 11.01 -2.98
N ALA A 416 20.63 10.03 -2.09
CA ALA A 416 19.30 9.64 -1.63
C ALA A 416 18.51 10.81 -1.04
N MET A 417 19.15 11.66 -0.23
CA MET A 417 18.49 12.81 0.39
C MET A 417 18.00 13.81 -0.65
N GLN A 418 18.77 14.07 -1.71
CA GLN A 418 18.39 14.93 -2.83
C GLN A 418 17.23 14.31 -3.64
N SER A 419 17.26 13.00 -3.88
CA SER A 419 16.17 12.29 -4.53
C SER A 419 14.87 12.36 -3.72
N ILE A 420 14.94 12.20 -2.40
CA ILE A 420 13.78 12.36 -1.50
C ILE A 420 13.30 13.82 -1.49
N ALA A 421 14.22 14.78 -1.43
CA ALA A 421 13.93 16.22 -1.49
C ALA A 421 13.25 16.65 -2.80
N SER A 422 13.43 15.87 -3.86
CA SER A 422 12.79 16.14 -5.15
C SER A 422 11.29 15.80 -5.14
N LEU A 423 10.83 14.94 -4.22
CA LEU A 423 9.41 14.64 -4.01
C LEU A 423 8.66 15.84 -3.38
N LEU A 424 9.40 16.72 -2.70
CA LEU A 424 8.86 17.91 -2.04
C LEU A 424 8.71 19.08 -3.03
N HIS A 425 7.47 19.40 -3.39
CA HIS A 425 7.08 20.49 -4.27
C HIS A 425 6.44 21.62 -3.44
N ALA A 426 7.26 22.29 -2.62
CA ALA A 426 6.84 23.45 -1.84
C ALA A 426 6.69 24.68 -2.76
N GLY A 427 5.63 25.47 -2.59
CA GLY A 427 5.44 26.75 -3.28
C GLY A 427 4.53 26.75 -4.51
N LYS A 428 3.93 25.62 -4.91
CA LYS A 428 2.79 25.62 -5.85
C LYS A 428 1.53 26.06 -5.12
N ARG A 429 0.77 26.99 -5.73
CA ARG A 429 -0.41 27.64 -5.12
C ARG A 429 -1.49 26.62 -4.80
N GLU A 430 -2.29 26.93 -3.78
CA GLU A 430 -3.48 26.16 -3.34
C GLU A 430 -4.48 25.88 -4.49
N ASP A 431 -4.42 26.66 -5.59
CA ASP A 431 -5.25 26.51 -6.79
C ASP A 431 -4.79 25.39 -7.78
N ASP A 432 -3.57 24.85 -7.64
CA ASP A 432 -3.09 23.71 -8.45
C ASP A 432 -3.55 22.39 -7.78
N HIS A 433 -4.80 22.00 -8.02
CA HIS A 433 -5.42 20.75 -7.52
C HIS A 433 -4.90 19.48 -8.18
N ASP A 434 -3.58 19.32 -8.32
CA ASP A 434 -3.00 18.08 -8.82
C ASP A 434 -2.71 17.14 -7.64
N GLU A 435 -3.67 16.22 -7.41
CA GLU A 435 -3.66 15.15 -6.40
C GLU A 435 -2.30 14.44 -6.29
N THR A 436 -1.60 14.32 -7.42
CA THR A 436 -0.30 13.65 -7.52
C THR A 436 0.78 14.37 -6.72
N TYR A 437 0.81 15.71 -6.72
CA TYR A 437 1.81 16.47 -5.94
C TYR A 437 1.58 16.33 -4.44
N TYR A 438 0.33 16.25 -3.99
CA TYR A 438 0.02 15.99 -2.59
C TYR A 438 0.54 14.63 -2.16
N ALA A 439 0.29 13.60 -2.96
CA ALA A 439 0.82 12.26 -2.71
C ALA A 439 2.35 12.25 -2.60
N PHE A 440 3.05 12.95 -3.51
CA PHE A 440 4.51 13.07 -3.43
C PHE A 440 4.99 13.80 -2.19
N ASN A 441 4.38 14.93 -1.85
CA ASN A 441 4.74 15.72 -0.66
C ASN A 441 4.54 14.89 0.62
N LEU A 442 3.41 14.18 0.70
CA LEU A 442 3.04 13.34 1.83
C LEU A 442 4.01 12.17 2.02
N LEU A 443 4.40 11.50 0.91
CA LEU A 443 5.38 10.42 0.91
C LEU A 443 6.79 10.96 1.26
N GLY A 444 7.20 12.08 0.67
CA GLY A 444 8.49 12.71 0.93
C GLY A 444 8.67 13.10 2.40
N LEU A 445 7.66 13.75 2.99
CA LEU A 445 7.68 14.10 4.42
C LEU A 445 7.63 12.86 5.31
N ASN A 446 6.91 11.81 4.93
CA ASN A 446 6.88 10.57 5.70
C ASN A 446 8.24 9.87 5.71
N ILE A 447 8.91 9.79 4.55
CA ILE A 447 10.28 9.28 4.46
C ILE A 447 11.17 10.10 5.39
N LEU A 448 11.19 11.43 5.26
CA LEU A 448 12.02 12.31 6.10
C LEU A 448 11.74 12.17 7.59
N LYS A 449 10.46 12.01 7.99
CA LYS A 449 10.07 11.73 9.38
C LYS A 449 10.74 10.46 9.87
N HIS A 450 10.69 9.38 9.09
CA HIS A 450 11.32 8.13 9.45
C HIS A 450 12.86 8.23 9.49
N LEU A 451 13.47 8.96 8.55
CA LEU A 451 14.92 9.20 8.54
C LEU A 451 15.38 9.98 9.78
N SER A 452 14.60 10.97 10.21
CA SER A 452 14.92 11.87 11.33
C SER A 452 14.97 11.20 12.72
N HIS A 453 14.71 9.89 12.81
CA HIS A 453 14.92 9.13 14.04
C HIS A 453 16.39 8.91 14.39
N ASP A 454 17.29 9.03 13.41
CA ASP A 454 18.73 8.85 13.59
C ASP A 454 19.47 10.19 13.51
N VAL A 455 20.43 10.40 14.41
CA VAL A 455 21.17 11.67 14.55
C VAL A 455 22.06 11.96 13.34
N ASP A 456 22.64 10.94 12.71
CA ASP A 456 23.46 11.12 11.51
C ASP A 456 22.60 11.44 10.29
N ASN A 457 21.38 10.89 10.22
CA ASN A 457 20.42 11.25 9.19
C ASN A 457 19.94 12.70 9.34
N CYS A 458 19.69 13.16 10.57
CA CYS A 458 19.41 14.57 10.84
C CYS A 458 20.54 15.49 10.35
N ARG A 459 21.81 15.07 10.47
CA ARG A 459 22.96 15.79 9.93
C ARG A 459 22.91 15.87 8.41
N GLN A 460 22.55 14.78 7.73
CA GLN A 460 22.42 14.77 6.27
C GLN A 460 21.26 15.65 5.78
N ILE A 461 20.10 15.60 6.46
CA ILE A 461 18.95 16.46 6.16
C ILE A 461 19.39 17.93 6.21
N ARG A 462 20.08 18.33 7.29
CA ARG A 462 20.63 19.69 7.43
C ARG A 462 21.58 20.07 6.31
N ASN A 463 22.53 19.18 5.98
CA ASN A 463 23.56 19.48 4.98
C ASN A 463 23.02 19.48 3.54
N THR A 464 21.81 18.95 3.31
CA THR A 464 21.23 18.87 1.96
C THR A 464 20.54 20.18 1.61
N ARG A 465 21.09 20.87 0.61
CA ARG A 465 20.64 22.20 0.20
C ARG A 465 19.14 22.20 -0.13
N GLY A 466 18.42 23.13 0.49
CA GLY A 466 17.01 23.39 0.21
C GLY A 466 16.01 22.43 0.87
N VAL A 467 16.46 21.37 1.55
CA VAL A 467 15.54 20.44 2.24
C VAL A 467 14.89 21.11 3.45
N LEU A 468 15.69 21.71 4.33
CA LEU A 468 15.18 22.34 5.54
C LEU A 468 14.22 23.51 5.24
N PRO A 469 14.53 24.45 4.32
CA PRO A 469 13.57 25.48 3.91
C PRO A 469 12.25 24.91 3.37
N LYS A 470 12.29 23.86 2.52
CA LYS A 470 11.06 23.22 2.01
C LYS A 470 10.22 22.60 3.12
N ILE A 471 10.84 21.93 4.11
CA ILE A 471 10.11 21.37 5.26
C ILE A 471 9.42 22.49 6.03
N ILE A 472 10.12 23.61 6.27
CA ILE A 472 9.56 24.77 6.97
C ILE A 472 8.43 25.40 6.15
N GLU A 473 8.54 25.46 4.83
CA GLU A 473 7.48 25.97 3.97
C GLU A 473 6.16 25.18 4.11
N PHE A 474 6.22 23.85 4.27
CA PHE A 474 5.05 23.02 4.57
C PHE A 474 4.49 23.18 5.99
N THR A 475 5.12 23.98 6.85
CA THR A 475 4.55 24.34 8.17
C THR A 475 3.70 25.61 8.10
N ARG A 476 3.65 26.27 6.94
CA ARG A 476 2.85 27.49 6.76
C ARG A 476 1.37 27.18 6.96
N THR A 477 0.72 28.04 7.74
CA THR A 477 -0.71 27.98 8.00
C THR A 477 -1.34 29.35 7.76
N SER A 478 -2.60 29.36 7.35
CA SER A 478 -3.44 30.56 7.27
C SER A 478 -4.61 30.44 8.24
N PRO A 479 -5.30 31.55 8.57
CA PRO A 479 -6.55 31.50 9.32
C PRO A 479 -7.58 30.59 8.64
N SER A 480 -7.72 30.70 7.31
CA SER A 480 -8.63 29.86 6.53
C SER A 480 -8.33 28.37 6.68
N LEU A 481 -7.05 27.98 6.62
CA LEU A 481 -6.65 26.57 6.73
C LEU A 481 -6.99 25.92 8.08
N LEU A 482 -6.99 26.69 9.17
CA LEU A 482 -7.13 26.16 10.54
C LEU A 482 -8.50 26.46 11.18
N GLN A 483 -9.30 27.36 10.59
CA GLN A 483 -10.59 27.78 11.15
C GLN A 483 -11.77 27.42 10.25
N ASP A 484 -11.57 27.28 8.94
CA ASP A 484 -12.67 26.93 8.03
C ASP A 484 -12.98 25.43 8.12
N GLU A 485 -14.27 25.11 8.17
CA GLU A 485 -14.77 23.73 8.35
C GLU A 485 -14.60 22.86 7.08
N TRP A 486 -14.44 23.50 5.92
CA TRP A 486 -14.46 22.88 4.58
C TRP A 486 -13.07 22.68 3.97
N VAL A 487 -12.01 22.68 4.78
CA VAL A 487 -10.63 22.49 4.30
C VAL A 487 -10.35 21.01 4.06
N PRO A 488 -9.78 20.62 2.90
CA PRO A 488 -9.40 19.23 2.66
C PRO A 488 -8.42 18.71 3.74
N ALA A 489 -8.76 17.60 4.39
CA ALA A 489 -7.99 17.01 5.49
C ALA A 489 -6.51 16.76 5.14
N VAL A 490 -6.21 16.51 3.86
CA VAL A 490 -4.86 16.33 3.33
C VAL A 490 -3.90 17.47 3.67
N TRP A 491 -4.38 18.72 3.71
CA TRP A 491 -3.55 19.88 4.03
C TRP A 491 -3.14 19.92 5.50
N ILE A 492 -4.09 19.61 6.40
CA ILE A 492 -3.82 19.47 7.83
C ILE A 492 -2.81 18.34 8.06
N THR A 493 -2.97 17.22 7.37
CA THR A 493 -2.03 16.09 7.43
C THR A 493 -0.63 16.48 6.93
N LEU A 494 -0.54 17.31 5.89
CA LEU A 494 0.73 17.80 5.36
C LEU A 494 1.46 18.67 6.39
N VAL A 495 0.76 19.64 7.00
CA VAL A 495 1.29 20.49 8.07
C VAL A 495 1.67 19.65 9.30
N LYS A 496 0.83 18.72 9.72
CA LYS A 496 1.11 17.81 10.84
C LYS A 496 2.37 16.99 10.60
N ARG A 497 2.54 16.44 9.39
CA ARG A 497 3.72 15.63 9.04
C ARG A 497 4.98 16.49 8.97
N SER A 498 4.92 17.69 8.39
CA SER A 498 6.08 18.61 8.32
C SER A 498 6.52 19.04 9.72
N LEU A 499 5.59 19.41 10.61
CA LEU A 499 5.86 19.72 12.01
C LEU A 499 6.49 18.54 12.75
N LYS A 500 6.03 17.31 12.53
CA LYS A 500 6.67 16.11 13.11
C LYS A 500 8.12 15.97 12.67
N VAL A 501 8.47 16.28 11.41
CA VAL A 501 9.87 16.29 10.96
C VAL A 501 10.65 17.39 11.68
N VAL A 502 10.13 18.62 11.72
CA VAL A 502 10.79 19.75 12.43
C VAL A 502 11.01 19.41 13.91
N MET A 503 10.00 18.84 14.57
CA MET A 503 10.05 18.42 15.97
C MET A 503 11.19 17.42 16.22
N ARG A 504 11.37 16.43 15.34
CA ARG A 504 12.50 15.48 15.42
C ARG A 504 13.85 16.16 15.21
N LEU A 505 13.95 17.09 14.27
CA LEU A 505 15.17 17.85 14.02
C LEU A 505 15.58 18.71 15.22
N VAL A 506 14.65 19.44 15.85
CA VAL A 506 14.95 20.29 17.01
C VAL A 506 15.27 19.48 18.27
N SER A 507 14.66 18.29 18.40
CA SER A 507 14.89 17.33 19.50
C SER A 507 16.21 16.56 19.39
N THR A 508 16.95 16.73 18.28
CA THR A 508 18.23 16.04 18.08
C THR A 508 19.24 16.46 19.15
N ALA A 509 19.98 15.49 19.70
CA ALA A 509 20.99 15.73 20.74
C ALA A 509 22.37 16.12 20.14
N GLY A 510 23.28 16.57 21.01
CA GLY A 510 24.68 16.81 20.65
C GLY A 510 24.94 18.01 19.72
N LYS A 511 26.10 17.99 19.04
CA LYS A 511 26.55 19.09 18.16
C LYS A 511 25.63 19.27 16.94
N THR A 512 25.15 18.17 16.34
CA THR A 512 24.21 18.22 15.21
C THR A 512 22.93 18.95 15.61
N GLY A 513 22.35 18.59 16.77
CA GLY A 513 21.14 19.22 17.30
C GLY A 513 21.28 20.72 17.57
N ARG A 514 22.38 21.16 18.17
CA ARG A 514 22.64 22.60 18.38
C ARG A 514 22.65 23.38 17.07
N LEU A 515 23.31 22.84 16.04
CA LEU A 515 23.37 23.47 14.72
C LEU A 515 21.98 23.51 14.06
N LEU A 516 21.20 22.43 14.15
CA LEU A 516 19.82 22.37 13.65
C LEU A 516 18.92 23.40 14.34
N ARG A 517 18.91 23.44 15.68
CA ARG A 517 18.12 24.42 16.44
C ARG A 517 18.49 25.85 16.07
N LYS A 518 19.79 26.14 15.94
CA LYS A 518 20.27 27.45 15.50
C LYS A 518 19.74 27.80 14.11
N GLU A 519 19.95 26.93 13.13
CA GLU A 519 19.53 27.15 11.73
C GLU A 519 18.00 27.30 11.59
N ILE A 520 17.22 26.47 12.29
CA ILE A 520 15.76 26.57 12.30
C ILE A 520 15.32 27.87 12.99
N SER A 521 15.94 28.25 14.11
CA SER A 521 15.62 29.51 14.81
C SER A 521 16.05 30.77 14.05
N ASP A 522 17.02 30.64 13.14
CA ASP A 522 17.48 31.73 12.27
C ASP A 522 16.52 31.93 11.08
N ASN A 523 15.65 30.96 10.79
CA ASN A 523 14.60 31.08 9.79
C ASN A 523 13.39 31.83 10.37
N ILE A 524 13.16 33.04 9.86
CA ILE A 524 12.06 33.92 10.31
C ILE A 524 10.68 33.27 10.19
N PHE A 525 10.47 32.45 9.15
CA PHE A 525 9.18 31.80 8.90
C PHE A 525 8.92 30.63 9.84
N ALA A 526 9.96 29.97 10.36
CA ALA A 526 9.76 28.83 11.26
C ALA A 526 9.00 29.22 12.53
N VAL A 527 9.43 30.31 13.20
CA VAL A 527 8.77 30.78 14.42
C VAL A 527 7.41 31.42 14.12
N ILE A 528 7.29 32.15 13.01
CA ILE A 528 6.02 32.76 12.55
C ILE A 528 4.96 31.69 12.30
N ASN A 529 5.30 30.63 11.56
CA ASN A 529 4.37 29.55 11.25
C ASN A 529 3.88 28.86 12.53
N ILE A 530 4.79 28.60 13.48
CA ILE A 530 4.41 28.00 14.77
C ILE A 530 3.52 28.95 15.58
N ARG A 531 3.82 30.24 15.60
CA ARG A 531 2.96 31.25 16.24
C ARG A 531 1.54 31.22 15.64
N ASP A 532 1.43 31.15 14.32
CA ASP A 532 0.13 31.16 13.64
C ASP A 532 -0.66 29.87 13.96
N ILE A 533 0.02 28.72 14.09
CA ILE A 533 -0.59 27.48 14.62
C ILE A 533 -1.12 27.69 16.04
N LEU A 534 -0.36 28.31 16.94
CA LEU A 534 -0.83 28.58 18.32
C LEU A 534 -2.00 29.57 18.36
N ARG A 535 -2.06 30.49 17.39
CA ARG A 535 -3.10 31.52 17.31
C ARG A 535 -4.42 30.97 16.78
N TYR A 536 -4.37 30.18 15.71
CA TYR A 536 -5.56 29.73 14.98
C TYR A 536 -5.90 28.26 15.22
N GLY A 537 -4.96 27.44 15.71
CA GLY A 537 -5.09 25.98 15.86
C GLY A 537 -5.87 25.50 17.08
N LYS A 538 -6.82 26.28 17.61
CA LYS A 538 -7.67 25.86 18.75
C LYS A 538 -8.43 24.57 18.44
N ASN A 539 -8.93 24.43 17.20
CA ASN A 539 -9.64 23.24 16.71
C ASN A 539 -8.69 22.06 16.39
N HIS A 540 -7.37 22.27 16.47
CA HIS A 540 -6.36 21.28 16.10
C HIS A 540 -5.32 21.10 17.24
N PRO A 541 -5.72 20.51 18.39
CA PRO A 541 -4.86 20.38 19.57
C PRO A 541 -3.53 19.65 19.29
N ALA A 542 -3.53 18.70 18.35
CA ALA A 542 -2.32 18.00 17.93
C ALA A 542 -1.29 18.93 17.24
N LEU A 543 -1.74 19.90 16.44
CA LEU A 543 -0.85 20.89 15.81
C LEU A 543 -0.30 21.86 16.85
N SER A 544 -1.16 22.34 17.75
CA SER A 544 -0.79 23.23 18.85
C SER A 544 0.25 22.59 19.77
N MET A 545 0.06 21.32 20.14
CA MET A 545 1.04 20.56 20.91
C MET A 545 2.39 20.45 20.20
N LEU A 546 2.40 20.10 18.91
CA LEU A 546 3.64 20.08 18.11
C LEU A 546 4.31 21.45 18.06
N GLY A 547 3.53 22.53 17.92
CA GLY A 547 4.03 23.90 17.94
C GLY A 547 4.75 24.24 19.25
N ILE A 548 4.11 23.99 20.39
CA ILE A 548 4.67 24.21 21.73
C ILE A 548 5.96 23.40 21.93
N GLU A 549 5.93 22.12 21.56
CA GLU A 549 7.08 21.22 21.67
C GLU A 549 8.26 21.70 20.80
N ILE A 550 7.99 22.20 19.59
CA ILE A 550 9.03 22.75 18.72
C ILE A 550 9.63 24.03 19.31
N LEU A 551 8.81 24.95 19.83
CA LEU A 551 9.31 26.17 20.49
C LEU A 551 10.17 25.83 21.70
N THR A 552 9.75 24.86 22.51
CA THR A 552 10.52 24.34 23.65
C THR A 552 11.87 23.79 23.20
N GLY A 553 11.85 22.96 22.14
CA GLY A 553 13.06 22.41 21.52
C GLY A 553 14.01 23.51 21.05
N LEU A 554 13.51 24.49 20.30
CA LEU A 554 14.31 25.63 19.83
C LEU A 554 14.87 26.47 20.99
N ALA A 555 14.07 26.70 22.03
CA ALA A 555 14.43 27.47 23.22
C ALA A 555 15.53 26.80 24.07
N MET A 556 15.87 25.52 23.83
CA MET A 556 17.07 24.93 24.42
C MET A 556 18.35 25.67 24.00
N GLU A 557 18.35 26.32 22.83
CA GLU A 557 19.46 27.14 22.37
C GLU A 557 19.33 28.58 22.91
N LYS A 558 20.30 29.02 23.71
CA LYS A 558 20.28 30.34 24.37
C LYS A 558 20.09 31.50 23.39
N ALA A 559 20.70 31.41 22.21
CA ALA A 559 20.56 32.42 21.16
C ALA A 559 19.14 32.49 20.57
N ALA A 560 18.40 31.38 20.58
CA ALA A 560 17.04 31.30 20.02
C ALA A 560 16.00 31.90 20.97
N ARG A 561 16.16 31.76 22.31
CA ARG A 561 15.18 32.24 23.31
C ARG A 561 14.74 33.68 23.08
N ARG A 562 15.70 34.60 22.91
CA ARG A 562 15.41 36.02 22.67
C ARG A 562 14.72 36.25 21.33
N LYS A 563 15.12 35.52 20.28
CA LYS A 563 14.51 35.63 18.94
C LYS A 563 13.05 35.18 18.96
N ILE A 564 12.80 34.05 19.61
CA ILE A 564 11.44 33.51 19.77
C ILE A 564 10.58 34.49 20.57
N GLY A 565 11.09 35.00 21.70
CA GLY A 565 10.37 36.01 22.51
C GLY A 565 10.06 37.28 21.71
N SER A 566 11.05 37.81 20.98
CA SER A 566 10.85 39.00 20.12
C SER A 566 9.94 38.76 18.92
N THR A 567 9.61 37.50 18.59
CA THR A 567 8.65 37.18 17.54
C THR A 567 7.26 37.41 18.13
N GLY A 568 6.66 38.56 17.78
CA GLY A 568 5.48 39.09 18.46
C GLY A 568 4.37 38.07 18.70
N GLN A 569 3.74 38.17 19.88
CA GLN A 569 2.66 37.34 20.41
C GLN A 569 3.01 35.90 20.78
N VAL A 570 4.23 35.39 20.54
CA VAL A 570 4.55 34.00 20.94
C VAL A 570 4.44 33.82 22.45
N ILE A 571 4.98 34.75 23.24
CA ILE A 571 4.89 34.69 24.71
C ILE A 571 3.45 34.87 25.18
N GLU A 572 2.72 35.84 24.63
CA GLU A 572 1.30 36.09 24.89
C GLU A 572 0.42 34.84 24.62
N LEU A 573 0.61 34.19 23.47
CA LEU A 573 -0.13 32.99 23.08
C LEU A 573 0.20 31.79 23.97
N LEU A 574 1.47 31.59 24.33
CA LEU A 574 1.84 30.53 25.28
C LEU A 574 1.29 30.81 26.68
N LEU A 575 1.29 32.07 27.11
CA LEU A 575 0.77 32.48 28.41
C LEU A 575 -0.75 32.30 28.49
N SER A 576 -1.48 32.71 27.46
CA SER A 576 -2.93 32.47 27.37
C SER A 576 -3.28 30.98 27.33
N ASN A 577 -2.50 30.14 26.63
CA ASN A 577 -2.68 28.69 26.67
C ASN A 577 -2.38 28.10 28.07
N PHE A 578 -1.36 28.60 28.76
CA PHE A 578 -1.00 28.10 30.09
C PHE A 578 -2.00 28.54 31.18
N LEU A 579 -2.57 29.74 31.05
CA LEU A 579 -3.51 30.30 32.02
C LEU A 579 -4.98 30.00 31.69
N SER A 580 -5.26 29.32 30.57
CA SER A 580 -6.63 29.07 30.11
C SER A 580 -7.40 28.17 31.10
N PRO A 581 -8.56 28.61 31.62
CA PRO A 581 -9.41 27.78 32.48
C PRO A 581 -10.07 26.63 31.68
N GLU A 582 -10.30 26.82 30.38
CA GLU A 582 -10.89 25.83 29.47
C GLU A 582 -9.96 24.62 29.26
N GLY A 583 -8.65 24.79 29.44
CA GLY A 583 -7.64 23.76 29.21
C GLY A 583 -7.47 22.74 30.33
N ARG A 584 -8.26 22.81 31.40
CA ARG A 584 -8.07 22.00 32.63
C ARG A 584 -8.64 20.57 32.54
N GLY A 585 -9.27 20.21 31.43
CA GLY A 585 -9.81 18.86 31.13
C GLY A 585 -8.90 18.05 30.19
N GLU A 586 -9.43 17.62 29.04
CA GLU A 586 -8.71 16.80 28.04
C GLU A 586 -7.43 17.48 27.50
N GLN A 587 -7.37 18.81 27.53
CA GLN A 587 -6.23 19.61 27.06
C GLN A 587 -5.20 19.92 28.15
N ALA A 588 -5.31 19.32 29.36
CA ALA A 588 -4.40 19.62 30.48
C ALA A 588 -2.92 19.40 30.11
N LYS A 589 -2.63 18.41 29.25
CA LYS A 589 -1.28 18.19 28.74
C LYS A 589 -0.75 19.40 27.94
N ILE A 590 -1.56 20.00 27.09
CA ILE A 590 -1.17 21.17 26.27
C ILE A 590 -0.84 22.35 27.19
N VAL A 591 -1.63 22.53 28.26
CA VAL A 591 -1.40 23.56 29.28
C VAL A 591 -0.04 23.34 29.97
N VAL A 592 0.23 22.12 30.45
CA VAL A 592 1.52 21.79 31.10
C VAL A 592 2.70 22.06 30.19
N GLU A 593 2.62 21.63 28.92
CA GLU A 593 3.67 21.85 27.91
C GLU A 593 3.83 23.34 27.59
N ALA A 594 2.76 24.13 27.54
CA ALA A 594 2.84 25.58 27.34
C ALA A 594 3.60 26.25 28.49
N GLY A 595 3.33 25.83 29.73
CA GLY A 595 4.06 26.29 30.92
C GLY A 595 5.55 25.90 30.89
N ASP A 596 5.87 24.67 30.48
CA ASP A 596 7.26 24.21 30.33
C ASP A 596 7.99 24.93 29.19
N ALA A 597 7.30 25.26 28.09
CA ALA A 597 7.83 26.10 27.01
C ALA A 597 8.17 27.52 27.51
N LEU A 598 7.27 28.15 28.27
CA LEU A 598 7.50 29.46 28.90
C LEU A 598 8.69 29.41 29.87
N ALA A 599 8.79 28.36 30.69
CA ALA A 599 9.93 28.15 31.56
C ALA A 599 11.24 28.04 30.75
N MET A 600 11.25 27.29 29.65
CA MET A 600 12.44 27.20 28.80
C MET A 600 12.81 28.54 28.17
N LEU A 601 11.83 29.32 27.70
CA LEU A 601 12.03 30.62 27.07
C LEU A 601 12.52 31.71 28.04
N THR A 602 12.12 31.65 29.31
CA THR A 602 12.50 32.60 30.35
C THR A 602 13.86 32.29 30.98
N THR A 603 14.35 31.06 30.84
CA THR A 603 15.64 30.65 31.41
C THR A 603 16.77 31.52 30.85
N GLU A 604 17.50 32.21 31.72
CA GLU A 604 18.60 33.14 31.37
C GLU A 604 18.21 34.23 30.35
N SER A 605 16.93 34.63 30.29
CA SER A 605 16.42 35.61 29.31
C SER A 605 15.69 36.77 29.99
N LYS A 606 16.42 37.86 30.29
CA LYS A 606 15.82 39.06 30.91
C LYS A 606 14.70 39.65 30.06
N SER A 607 14.83 39.68 28.73
CA SER A 607 13.79 40.26 27.85
C SER A 607 12.50 39.48 27.93
N ASN A 608 12.56 38.15 27.84
CA ASN A 608 11.36 37.31 27.83
C ASN A 608 10.67 37.31 29.20
N CYS A 609 11.43 37.32 30.31
CA CYS A 609 10.86 37.50 31.64
C CYS A 609 10.15 38.85 31.77
N ALA A 610 10.77 39.93 31.27
CA ALA A 610 10.16 41.25 31.28
C ALA A 610 8.90 41.32 30.42
N GLU A 611 8.86 40.60 29.30
CA GLU A 611 7.70 40.52 28.40
C GLU A 611 6.51 39.87 29.11
N ILE A 612 6.68 38.69 29.73
CA ILE A 612 5.62 38.03 30.52
C ILE A 612 5.07 38.93 31.61
N LEU A 613 5.96 39.63 32.33
CA LEU A 613 5.52 40.50 33.41
C LEU A 613 4.74 41.69 32.83
N LYS A 614 5.17 42.30 31.72
CA LYS A 614 4.48 43.45 31.12
C LYS A 614 3.08 43.16 30.59
N GLU A 615 2.73 41.90 30.31
CA GLU A 615 1.41 41.51 29.77
C GLU A 615 0.23 41.98 30.63
N SER A 616 0.25 41.68 31.93
CA SER A 616 -0.80 42.11 32.87
C SER A 616 -0.30 42.11 34.31
N GLU A 617 -0.83 43.03 35.13
CA GLU A 617 -0.52 43.12 36.56
C GLU A 617 -0.88 41.84 37.34
N GLU A 618 -1.88 41.09 36.88
CA GLU A 618 -2.40 39.91 37.56
C GLU A 618 -1.68 38.60 37.18
N VAL A 619 -0.83 38.60 36.14
CA VAL A 619 -0.18 37.39 35.61
C VAL A 619 0.55 36.61 36.70
N VAL A 620 1.25 37.30 37.61
CA VAL A 620 1.97 36.63 38.70
C VAL A 620 1.00 35.95 39.67
N THR A 621 -0.11 36.60 40.00
CA THR A 621 -1.16 36.04 40.87
C THR A 621 -1.83 34.84 40.22
N GLN A 622 -2.10 34.91 38.92
CA GLN A 622 -2.67 33.81 38.14
C GLN A 622 -1.73 32.61 38.09
N ILE A 623 -0.42 32.82 37.82
CA ILE A 623 0.57 31.73 37.85
C ILE A 623 0.71 31.15 39.26
N VAL A 624 0.64 31.99 40.30
CA VAL A 624 0.67 31.55 41.70
C VAL A 624 -0.53 30.65 42.02
N SER A 625 -1.74 30.97 41.54
CA SER A 625 -2.92 30.13 41.76
C SER A 625 -2.78 28.71 41.17
N LEU A 626 -1.97 28.54 40.13
CA LEU A 626 -1.68 27.23 39.54
C LEU A 626 -0.78 26.34 40.41
N LEU A 627 -0.19 26.87 41.49
CA LEU A 627 0.59 26.07 42.44
C LEU A 627 -0.28 25.14 43.29
N ASP A 628 -1.54 25.51 43.51
CA ASP A 628 -2.50 24.71 44.27
C ASP A 628 -2.97 23.47 43.48
N GLU A 629 -2.84 23.51 42.16
CA GLU A 629 -3.23 22.43 41.25
C GLU A 629 -2.06 21.48 40.96
N ASP A 630 -2.17 20.23 41.43
CA ASP A 630 -1.11 19.20 41.31
C ASP A 630 -0.57 19.05 39.88
N ALA A 631 -1.44 19.12 38.87
CA ALA A 631 -1.09 18.93 37.47
C ALA A 631 -0.19 20.05 36.91
N PHE A 632 -0.33 21.29 37.41
CA PHE A 632 0.35 22.47 36.86
C PHE A 632 1.47 23.00 37.76
N ARG A 633 1.50 22.58 39.04
CA ARG A 633 2.44 23.04 40.07
C ARG A 633 3.89 23.04 39.61
N VAL A 634 4.34 21.99 38.93
CA VAL A 634 5.73 21.85 38.48
C VAL A 634 6.09 22.92 37.44
N SER A 635 5.27 23.06 36.40
CA SER A 635 5.50 24.05 35.32
C SER A 635 5.39 25.48 35.86
N ALA A 636 4.39 25.76 36.70
CA ALA A 636 4.21 27.05 37.37
C ALA A 636 5.42 27.40 38.25
N SER A 637 5.91 26.45 39.04
CA SER A 637 7.09 26.64 39.90
C SER A 637 8.36 26.95 39.09
N LYS A 638 8.60 26.22 37.99
CA LYS A 638 9.74 26.47 37.11
C LYS A 638 9.68 27.88 36.50
N LEU A 639 8.49 28.29 36.03
CA LEU A 639 8.28 29.62 35.45
C LEU A 639 8.50 30.72 36.49
N LEU A 640 7.86 30.62 37.66
CA LEU A 640 8.03 31.59 38.75
C LEU A 640 9.48 31.70 39.20
N ARG A 641 10.18 30.56 39.35
CA ARG A 641 11.61 30.54 39.66
C ARG A 641 12.41 31.34 38.63
N ASN A 642 12.14 31.15 37.34
CA ASN A 642 12.86 31.87 36.29
C ASN A 642 12.54 33.36 36.28
N LEU A 643 11.29 33.75 36.52
CA LEU A 643 10.91 35.16 36.65
C LEU A 643 11.64 35.82 37.83
N CYS A 644 11.70 35.16 38.99
CA CYS A 644 12.45 35.65 40.15
C CYS A 644 13.97 35.75 39.90
N MET A 645 14.55 34.80 39.17
CA MET A 645 15.99 34.76 38.93
C MET A 645 16.46 35.69 37.81
N TYR A 646 15.65 35.91 36.76
CA TYR A 646 16.12 36.52 35.51
C TYR A 646 15.40 37.81 35.08
N ALA A 647 14.25 38.18 35.66
CA ALA A 647 13.51 39.40 35.25
C ALA A 647 14.27 40.71 35.54
N GLY A 648 15.17 40.70 36.54
CA GLY A 648 15.89 41.87 37.01
C GLY A 648 15.16 42.63 38.12
N SER A 649 15.90 43.52 38.80
CA SER A 649 15.45 44.20 40.03
C SER A 649 14.24 45.13 39.84
N GLU A 650 14.03 45.61 38.61
CA GLU A 650 12.91 46.48 38.24
C GLU A 650 11.53 45.83 38.53
N PHE A 651 11.45 44.50 38.49
CA PHE A 651 10.21 43.76 38.71
C PHE A 651 10.05 43.18 40.12
N CYS A 652 10.96 43.50 41.06
CA CYS A 652 10.91 42.96 42.43
C CYS A 652 9.58 43.22 43.15
N ASN A 653 8.95 44.39 42.91
CA ASN A 653 7.66 44.70 43.53
C ASN A 653 6.54 43.79 43.02
N ARG A 654 6.54 43.47 41.72
CA ARG A 654 5.54 42.61 41.08
C ARG A 654 5.67 41.14 41.48
N LEU A 655 6.91 40.71 41.77
CA LEU A 655 7.21 39.34 42.20
C LEU A 655 7.10 39.12 43.71
N ARG A 656 6.80 40.17 44.50
CA ARG A 656 6.73 40.08 45.97
C ARG A 656 5.67 39.08 46.45
N GLY A 657 4.56 38.95 45.72
CA GLY A 657 3.47 38.02 46.02
C GLY A 657 3.88 36.55 45.94
N VAL A 658 4.91 36.20 45.17
CA VAL A 658 5.41 34.82 45.04
C VAL A 658 5.92 34.27 46.37
N ARG A 659 6.50 35.14 47.22
CA ARG A 659 7.02 34.76 48.55
C ARG A 659 5.92 34.27 49.49
N ALA A 660 4.68 34.75 49.32
CA ALA A 660 3.56 34.34 50.16
C ALA A 660 3.00 32.96 49.77
N ALA A 661 3.28 32.50 48.55
CA ALA A 661 2.74 31.27 47.99
C ALA A 661 3.71 30.07 48.02
N LEU A 662 4.98 30.28 48.39
CA LEU A 662 5.94 29.19 48.55
C LEU A 662 5.72 28.49 49.90
N PRO A 663 5.71 27.14 49.94
CA PRO A 663 5.65 26.41 51.20
C PRO A 663 6.85 26.81 52.08
N ARG A 664 6.56 27.11 53.36
CA ARG A 664 7.58 27.54 54.34
C ARG A 664 8.56 26.44 54.69
#